data_AF-A0AAF0Y0X1-F1
#
_entry.id   AF-A0AAF0Y0X1-F1
#
_cell.length_a   1.000
_cell.length_b   1.000
_cell.length_c   1.000
_cell.angle_alpha   90.00
_cell.angle_beta   90.00
_cell.angle_gamma   90.00
#
_symmetry.space_group_name_H-M   'P 1'
#
loop_
_entity.id
_entity.type
_entity.pdbx_description
1 polymer ?
#
loop_
_entity_poly.entity_id
_entity_poly.type
_entity_poly.pdbx_seq_one_letter_code
_entity_poly.pdbx_strand_id
1 'polypeptide(L)'
;MLINLKICHINAARDLLSTHGVKAILGGHAWNEALAIAEVTNEEALDVTVFLSFADSSPSTPTFPWFIQATPSQQVQVNAIAAITESWGLHRVTLIYENIPTISSPELIVSQLSQALQKTGGELSYILTLNSISLNSIPKELIQLKKQKNRVFVIHSTLESCCRLYQNAKLMNMTGDGYAWIATNSITDQFHAIGPKKMSFTARYYWNKKKIFGSNFRDMYPDEEYDQPGIYALQAYDATRALLYRSNITNEFQRFSAADLITPAEVVEIVSIIGKTCRNGYWTKGLGFSGTIDDKRRRRFLAGTSGTIRVGVPAKSLFRQFVKVETHPKTNVVSYDGFSIKVYEEALKIAYVDTDLTFNYTPFEGEYDDLVEQIALGRFDAVAGDVTILEKRHRYADFSQPYTESGMVLIVPIRSRLPSRLWLFLKPFTKEMWGLIVVITIYNGFTVWLIERKYTPEFRSGSVSNQIGTFFWLAFTTLFTLRGDRLHSNLSRIAMVVWLFVALIITQSYTASLASMLTAQRLEPAIKDVATLKKMNATVGYCRGSFLKLYMINALGFNSANINKYPSTAEYAKALNSKEIAGIFLEVPSAKVFLAQYCKSFIKTEKTFKDGGYGFAFEKEFPRLPDINKAIMNITESGKLLELENKYINSEECVDADSIPEEDASIGLNSFSILFALTGCTSTIALGVYVVRYFLISLPKQRILFRAFAKRWRHYRRQLSARVISVENPRNPPDDPYWEARHSFSTVSDIESLEDNLEP
;
A
#
# COMPACT_ATOMS: atom_id res chain seq x y z
N MET A 1 -17.51 34.20 49.74
CA MET A 1 -16.28 34.93 49.40
C MET A 1 -16.57 36.17 48.55
N LEU A 2 -17.29 36.07 47.42
CA LEU A 2 -17.67 37.20 46.55
C LEU A 2 -18.47 38.33 47.25
N ILE A 3 -19.38 38.00 48.17
CA ILE A 3 -20.18 39.00 48.93
C ILE A 3 -19.27 39.84 49.85
N ASN A 4 -18.23 39.24 50.45
CA ASN A 4 -17.31 39.95 51.34
C ASN A 4 -16.38 40.91 50.58
N LEU A 5 -15.97 40.58 49.34
CA LEU A 5 -15.19 41.50 48.51
C LEU A 5 -15.99 42.72 48.07
N LYS A 6 -17.24 42.53 47.62
CA LYS A 6 -18.10 43.66 47.21
C LYS A 6 -18.28 44.67 48.37
N ILE A 7 -18.50 44.18 49.58
CA ILE A 7 -18.63 45.01 50.79
C ILE A 7 -17.33 45.76 51.11
N CYS A 8 -16.16 45.12 50.94
CA CYS A 8 -14.87 45.78 51.17
C CYS A 8 -14.62 46.92 50.19
N HIS A 9 -14.90 46.73 48.89
CA HIS A 9 -14.74 47.78 47.88
C HIS A 9 -15.69 48.96 48.10
N ILE A 10 -16.94 48.67 48.49
CA ILE A 10 -17.93 49.70 48.87
C ILE A 10 -17.43 50.52 50.05
N ASN A 11 -16.92 49.86 51.11
CA ASN A 11 -16.44 50.56 52.30
C ASN A 11 -15.17 51.38 52.02
N ALA A 12 -14.25 50.86 51.20
CA ALA A 12 -13.05 51.59 50.81
C ALA A 12 -13.38 52.82 49.95
N ALA A 13 -14.31 52.68 48.99
CA ALA A 13 -14.77 53.81 48.18
C ALA A 13 -15.45 54.89 49.04
N ARG A 14 -16.32 54.48 49.97
CA ARG A 14 -16.98 55.37 50.93
C ARG A 14 -15.98 56.11 51.82
N ASP A 15 -14.95 55.44 52.33
CA ASP A 15 -13.91 56.07 53.15
C ASP A 15 -13.08 57.09 52.36
N LEU A 16 -12.76 56.79 51.09
CA LEU A 16 -12.08 57.75 50.21
C LEU A 16 -12.94 58.98 49.90
N LEU A 17 -14.24 58.80 49.69
CA LEU A 17 -15.16 59.90 49.35
C LEU A 17 -15.50 60.75 50.58
N SER A 18 -15.92 60.12 51.68
CA SER A 18 -16.43 60.82 52.86
C SER A 18 -15.33 61.32 53.81
N THR A 19 -14.26 60.55 54.01
CA THR A 19 -13.18 60.89 54.96
C THR A 19 -12.10 61.74 54.30
N HIS A 20 -11.72 61.42 53.06
CA HIS A 20 -10.57 62.02 52.38
C HIS A 20 -10.93 63.04 51.28
N GLY A 21 -12.20 63.11 50.86
CA GLY A 21 -12.66 64.09 49.87
C GLY A 21 -11.95 63.99 48.51
N VAL A 22 -11.73 62.78 48.01
CA VAL A 22 -10.96 62.56 46.77
C VAL A 22 -11.67 63.10 45.53
N LYS A 23 -10.91 63.71 44.62
CA LYS A 23 -11.41 64.25 43.33
C LYS A 23 -11.46 63.22 42.20
N ALA A 24 -10.71 62.13 42.35
CA ALA A 24 -10.72 61.04 41.39
C ALA A 24 -10.45 59.70 42.09
N ILE A 25 -11.09 58.64 41.59
CA ILE A 25 -10.86 57.26 42.00
C ILE A 25 -10.33 56.52 40.77
N LEU A 26 -9.25 55.74 40.97
CA LEU A 26 -8.68 54.85 39.97
C LEU A 26 -8.82 53.41 40.50
N GLY A 27 -9.47 52.51 39.77
CA GLY A 27 -9.60 51.13 40.25
C GLY A 27 -10.71 50.32 39.61
N GLY A 28 -11.10 49.23 40.27
CA GLY A 28 -12.15 48.32 39.81
C GLY A 28 -11.71 47.51 38.59
N HIS A 29 -10.98 46.42 38.80
CA HIS A 29 -10.49 45.55 37.72
C HIS A 29 -11.56 44.54 37.28
N ALA A 30 -12.49 44.18 38.17
CA ALA A 30 -13.66 43.39 37.83
C ALA A 30 -14.87 44.30 37.59
N TRP A 31 -15.73 43.93 36.64
CA TRP A 31 -16.92 44.74 36.32
C TRP A 31 -17.86 44.90 37.52
N ASN A 32 -18.03 43.84 38.33
CA ASN A 32 -18.87 43.90 39.53
C ASN A 32 -18.30 44.81 40.63
N GLU A 33 -16.97 44.93 40.71
CA GLU A 33 -16.30 45.85 41.64
C GLU A 33 -16.47 47.28 41.15
N ALA A 34 -16.24 47.53 39.85
CA ALA A 34 -16.41 48.83 39.23
C ALA A 34 -17.86 49.33 39.35
N LEU A 35 -18.85 48.47 39.13
CA LEU A 35 -20.26 48.81 39.35
C LEU A 35 -20.54 49.17 40.81
N ALA A 36 -20.03 48.39 41.77
CA ALA A 36 -20.24 48.65 43.19
C ALA A 36 -19.62 50.00 43.62
N ILE A 37 -18.43 50.32 43.11
CA ILE A 37 -17.76 51.60 43.35
C ILE A 37 -18.53 52.74 42.69
N ALA A 38 -19.02 52.54 41.46
CA ALA A 38 -19.83 53.53 40.75
C ALA A 38 -21.16 53.81 41.49
N GLU A 39 -21.88 52.78 41.95
CA GLU A 39 -23.10 52.94 42.74
C GLU A 39 -22.87 53.82 43.98
N VAL A 40 -21.82 53.54 44.76
CA VAL A 40 -21.47 54.33 45.95
C VAL A 40 -21.02 55.75 45.59
N THR A 41 -20.26 55.92 44.51
CA THR A 41 -19.82 57.24 44.04
C THR A 41 -21.02 58.09 43.62
N ASN A 42 -22.02 57.48 42.99
CA ASN A 42 -23.26 58.16 42.61
C ASN A 42 -24.09 58.59 43.83
N GLU A 43 -24.12 57.78 44.88
CA GLU A 43 -24.86 58.07 46.11
C GLU A 43 -24.21 59.18 46.94
N GLU A 44 -22.87 59.21 47.02
CA GLU A 44 -22.13 60.10 47.94
C GLU A 44 -21.47 61.32 47.29
N ALA A 45 -21.18 61.27 45.98
CA ALA A 45 -20.48 62.33 45.27
C ALA A 45 -21.28 62.77 44.03
N LEU A 46 -22.22 63.69 44.26
CA LEU A 46 -23.05 64.37 43.24
C LEU A 46 -22.19 65.18 42.23
N ASP A 47 -21.61 64.50 41.25
CA ASP A 47 -20.91 65.02 40.04
C ASP A 47 -19.53 65.70 40.22
N VAL A 48 -18.87 65.59 41.38
CA VAL A 48 -17.53 66.21 41.62
C VAL A 48 -16.37 65.25 41.36
N THR A 49 -16.57 63.94 41.54
CA THR A 49 -15.51 62.93 41.54
C THR A 49 -15.54 62.09 40.27
N VAL A 50 -14.40 61.99 39.59
CA VAL A 50 -14.26 61.13 38.40
C VAL A 50 -13.84 59.73 38.79
N PHE A 51 -14.52 58.70 38.27
CA PHE A 51 -14.09 57.32 38.45
C PHE A 51 -13.55 56.76 37.13
N LEU A 52 -12.26 56.42 37.11
CA LEU A 52 -11.65 55.69 36.00
C LEU A 52 -11.58 54.20 36.35
N SER A 53 -12.41 53.43 35.64
CA SER A 53 -12.54 51.98 35.82
C SER A 53 -11.53 51.22 34.96
N PHE A 54 -10.86 50.23 35.55
CA PHE A 54 -10.00 49.28 34.83
C PHE A 54 -10.73 48.00 34.37
N ALA A 55 -12.06 47.93 34.54
CA ALA A 55 -12.85 46.78 34.12
C ALA A 55 -13.07 46.77 32.60
N ASP A 56 -13.23 45.58 32.01
CA ASP A 56 -13.59 45.41 30.60
C ASP A 56 -15.05 45.83 30.33
N SER A 57 -15.35 46.25 29.09
CA SER A 57 -16.60 46.94 28.74
C SER A 57 -17.82 46.01 28.81
N SER A 58 -18.91 46.45 29.44
CA SER A 58 -20.20 45.74 29.46
C SER A 58 -21.22 46.41 28.51
N PRO A 59 -22.19 45.69 27.92
CA PRO A 59 -23.22 46.27 27.06
C PRO A 59 -24.13 47.27 27.79
N SER A 60 -24.17 47.22 29.12
CA SER A 60 -24.88 48.17 29.98
C SER A 60 -23.88 49.03 30.74
N THR A 61 -23.09 49.85 30.03
CA THR A 61 -22.28 50.87 30.71
C THR A 61 -23.22 51.78 31.50
N PRO A 62 -23.00 51.97 32.80
CA PRO A 62 -23.85 52.85 33.58
C PRO A 62 -23.78 54.25 32.99
N THR A 63 -24.94 54.92 32.86
CA THR A 63 -25.08 56.25 32.25
C THR A 63 -24.63 57.37 33.20
N PHE A 64 -23.49 57.19 33.86
CA PHE A 64 -22.89 58.18 34.73
C PHE A 64 -21.87 59.01 33.94
N PRO A 65 -22.05 60.33 33.81
CA PRO A 65 -21.12 61.19 33.06
C PRO A 65 -19.68 61.16 33.61
N TRP A 66 -19.52 60.95 34.91
CA TRP A 66 -18.23 60.89 35.62
C TRP A 66 -17.58 59.50 35.61
N PHE A 67 -18.25 58.47 35.07
CA PHE A 67 -17.70 57.13 34.91
C PHE A 67 -16.96 57.02 33.58
N ILE A 68 -15.65 56.79 33.64
CA ILE A 68 -14.79 56.68 32.46
C ILE A 68 -14.12 55.31 32.47
N GLN A 69 -14.15 54.63 31.33
CA GLN A 69 -13.45 53.37 31.18
C GLN A 69 -12.01 53.61 30.73
N ALA A 70 -11.05 53.14 31.53
CA ALA A 70 -9.63 53.28 31.27
C ALA A 70 -9.01 52.11 30.48
N THR A 71 -9.84 51.17 30.02
CA THR A 71 -9.42 50.04 29.20
C THR A 71 -9.89 50.18 27.74
N PRO A 72 -9.12 49.66 26.77
CA PRO A 72 -9.56 49.61 25.38
C PRO A 72 -10.81 48.74 25.21
N SER A 73 -11.65 49.08 24.23
CA SER A 73 -12.82 48.27 23.91
C SER A 73 -12.42 46.84 23.47
N GLN A 74 -13.08 45.85 24.08
CA GLN A 74 -12.93 44.43 23.73
C GLN A 74 -13.30 44.16 22.27
N GLN A 75 -14.19 44.98 21.68
CA GLN A 75 -14.58 44.89 20.28
C GLN A 75 -13.39 45.03 19.31
N VAL A 76 -12.38 45.83 19.67
CA VAL A 76 -11.19 46.01 18.83
C VAL A 76 -10.38 44.72 18.76
N GLN A 77 -10.22 44.02 19.89
CA GLN A 77 -9.56 42.73 19.93
C GLN A 77 -10.36 41.66 19.18
N VAL A 78 -11.68 41.62 19.38
CA VAL A 78 -12.55 40.65 18.69
C VAL A 78 -12.51 40.84 17.18
N ASN A 79 -12.51 42.09 16.70
CA ASN A 79 -12.34 42.40 15.28
C ASN A 79 -10.96 41.97 14.76
N ALA A 80 -9.90 42.13 15.55
CA ALA A 80 -8.57 41.64 15.19
C ALA A 80 -8.55 40.11 15.08
N ILE A 81 -9.21 39.39 16.00
CA ILE A 81 -9.33 37.92 15.95
C ILE A 81 -10.10 37.49 14.70
N ALA A 82 -11.22 38.15 14.37
CA ALA A 82 -11.98 37.88 13.16
C ALA A 82 -11.13 38.10 11.90
N ALA A 83 -10.37 39.19 11.84
CA ALA A 83 -9.43 39.47 10.74
C ALA A 83 -8.30 38.42 10.67
N ILE A 84 -7.81 37.89 11.80
CA ILE A 84 -6.83 36.80 11.81
C ILE A 84 -7.45 35.55 11.18
N THR A 85 -8.64 35.16 11.61
CA THR A 85 -9.33 33.97 11.08
C THR A 85 -9.65 34.11 9.59
N GLU A 86 -10.05 35.30 9.14
CA GLU A 86 -10.26 35.63 7.74
C GLU A 86 -8.96 35.52 6.93
N SER A 87 -7.87 36.13 7.42
CA SER A 87 -6.56 36.09 6.75
C SER A 87 -6.02 34.67 6.55
N TRP A 88 -6.43 33.74 7.42
CA TRP A 88 -6.06 32.33 7.39
C TRP A 88 -7.05 31.44 6.63
N GLY A 89 -8.16 31.98 6.10
CA GLY A 89 -9.19 31.21 5.39
C GLY A 89 -9.97 30.26 6.31
N LEU A 90 -10.10 30.61 7.59
CA LEU A 90 -10.71 29.75 8.61
C LEU A 90 -12.17 30.14 8.84
N HIS A 91 -13.09 29.44 8.17
CA HIS A 91 -14.52 29.76 8.20
C HIS A 91 -15.27 29.19 9.41
N ARG A 92 -14.68 28.25 10.17
CA ARG A 92 -15.34 27.62 11.33
C ARG A 92 -14.48 27.74 12.56
N VAL A 93 -14.95 28.53 13.51
CA VAL A 93 -14.24 28.82 14.76
C VAL A 93 -14.97 28.18 15.93
N THR A 94 -14.23 27.63 16.88
CA THR A 94 -14.75 27.13 18.16
C THR A 94 -14.31 28.07 19.28
N LEU A 95 -15.27 28.60 20.04
CA LEU A 95 -14.99 29.42 21.23
C LEU A 95 -15.00 28.53 22.47
N ILE A 96 -13.91 28.56 23.23
CA ILE A 96 -13.81 27.95 24.55
C ILE A 96 -13.77 29.10 25.54
N TYR A 97 -14.82 29.24 26.34
CA TYR A 97 -14.86 30.28 27.36
C TYR A 97 -15.15 29.72 28.74
N GLU A 98 -14.57 30.36 29.76
CA GLU A 98 -14.83 30.07 31.16
C GLU A 98 -15.90 31.03 31.68
N ASN A 99 -16.95 30.50 32.30
CA ASN A 99 -18.00 31.34 32.87
C ASN A 99 -17.50 31.96 34.18
N ILE A 100 -16.84 33.10 34.07
CA ILE A 100 -16.25 33.82 35.19
C ILE A 100 -17.08 35.09 35.44
N PRO A 101 -17.84 35.16 36.56
CA PRO A 101 -18.68 36.32 36.87
C PRO A 101 -17.90 37.64 37.08
N THR A 102 -16.58 37.60 37.19
CA THR A 102 -15.74 38.74 37.59
C THR A 102 -15.04 39.47 36.44
N ILE A 103 -14.88 38.87 35.25
CA ILE A 103 -13.95 39.39 34.22
C ILE A 103 -14.70 40.10 33.07
N SER A 104 -15.82 39.53 32.59
CA SER A 104 -16.70 40.13 31.58
C SER A 104 -18.06 39.41 31.62
N SER A 105 -19.14 40.01 31.09
CA SER A 105 -20.39 39.27 30.89
C SER A 105 -20.17 38.17 29.82
N PRO A 106 -20.40 36.88 30.13
CA PRO A 106 -20.07 35.76 29.22
C PRO A 106 -20.80 35.83 27.87
N GLU A 107 -22.00 36.43 27.86
CA GLU A 107 -22.82 36.60 26.66
C GLU A 107 -22.26 37.67 25.70
N LEU A 108 -21.47 38.61 26.22
CA LEU A 108 -20.94 39.70 25.42
C LEU A 108 -19.86 39.23 24.47
N ILE A 109 -18.90 38.42 24.92
CA ILE A 109 -17.85 37.92 24.02
C ILE A 109 -18.41 36.98 22.95
N VAL A 110 -19.40 36.16 23.31
CA VAL A 110 -20.08 35.27 22.36
C VAL A 110 -20.78 36.08 21.28
N SER A 111 -21.55 37.11 21.66
CA SER A 111 -22.29 37.96 20.72
C SER A 111 -21.35 38.82 19.86
N GLN A 112 -20.34 39.45 20.45
CA GLN A 112 -19.35 40.26 19.73
C GLN A 112 -18.53 39.43 18.74
N LEU A 113 -18.06 38.25 19.15
CA LEU A 113 -17.28 37.36 18.28
C LEU A 113 -18.13 36.80 17.16
N SER A 114 -19.38 36.40 17.45
CA SER A 114 -20.32 35.95 16.44
C SER A 114 -20.58 37.03 15.38
N GLN A 115 -20.86 38.27 15.80
CA GLN A 115 -21.06 39.39 14.87
C GLN A 115 -19.81 39.74 14.07
N ALA A 116 -18.63 39.70 14.70
CA ALA A 116 -17.37 40.00 14.02
C ALA A 116 -17.01 38.93 12.97
N LEU A 117 -17.18 37.65 13.31
CA LEU A 117 -16.95 36.54 12.38
C LEU A 117 -17.94 36.56 11.22
N GLN A 118 -19.22 36.85 11.47
CA GLN A 118 -20.24 36.96 10.41
C GLN A 118 -19.88 38.06 9.40
N LYS A 119 -19.35 39.21 9.86
CA LYS A 119 -18.91 40.29 8.99
C LYS A 119 -17.74 39.89 8.07
N THR A 120 -16.90 38.96 8.51
CA THR A 120 -15.73 38.47 7.76
C THR A 120 -15.99 37.12 7.06
N GLY A 121 -17.26 36.67 6.96
CA GLY A 121 -17.62 35.41 6.29
C GLY A 121 -17.22 34.12 7.05
N GLY A 122 -17.01 34.22 8.36
CA GLY A 122 -16.79 33.09 9.27
C GLY A 122 -18.01 32.79 10.14
N GLU A 123 -18.06 31.59 10.70
CA GLU A 123 -19.14 31.12 11.58
C GLU A 123 -18.58 30.61 12.91
N LEU A 124 -19.27 30.98 14.00
CA LEU A 124 -19.05 30.41 15.32
C LEU A 124 -19.74 29.04 15.41
N SER A 125 -18.98 28.00 15.05
CA SER A 125 -19.48 26.64 14.84
C SER A 125 -19.79 25.85 16.11
N TYR A 126 -19.07 26.12 17.20
CA TYR A 126 -19.25 25.44 18.48
C TYR A 126 -18.78 26.31 19.62
N ILE A 127 -19.48 26.21 20.75
CA ILE A 127 -19.20 26.97 21.97
C ILE A 127 -19.04 25.96 23.10
N LEU A 128 -17.87 25.98 23.75
CA LEU A 128 -17.58 25.15 24.92
C LEU A 128 -17.49 26.04 26.17
N THR A 129 -18.28 25.70 27.19
CA THR A 129 -18.27 26.37 28.49
C THR A 129 -17.46 25.58 29.50
N LEU A 130 -16.39 26.18 30.02
CA LEU A 130 -15.61 25.64 31.13
C LEU A 130 -16.33 26.05 32.43
N ASN A 131 -17.34 25.28 32.84
CA ASN A 131 -18.00 25.52 34.12
C ASN A 131 -17.06 25.13 35.26
N SER A 132 -16.69 26.11 36.08
CA SER A 132 -15.88 25.93 37.29
C SER A 132 -16.43 24.79 38.14
N ILE A 133 -15.56 23.83 38.49
CA ILE A 133 -15.81 22.57 39.24
C ILE A 133 -16.25 21.37 38.37
N SER A 134 -15.43 21.02 37.38
CA SER A 134 -14.88 19.66 37.28
C SER A 134 -13.62 19.69 36.41
N LEU A 135 -12.46 19.86 37.05
CA LEU A 135 -11.14 19.80 36.41
C LEU A 135 -10.81 18.43 35.80
N ASN A 136 -11.67 17.43 36.02
CA ASN A 136 -11.57 16.08 35.48
C ASN A 136 -12.34 15.88 34.16
N SER A 137 -13.11 16.86 33.67
CA SER A 137 -13.87 16.75 32.41
C SER A 137 -13.16 17.29 31.17
N ILE A 138 -12.10 18.11 31.33
CA ILE A 138 -11.32 18.67 30.20
C ILE A 138 -10.89 17.59 29.19
N PRO A 139 -10.39 16.40 29.60
CA PRO A 139 -10.06 15.34 28.65
C PRO A 139 -11.27 14.86 27.83
N LYS A 140 -12.46 14.76 28.45
CA LYS A 140 -13.68 14.31 27.77
C LYS A 140 -14.14 15.33 26.72
N GLU A 141 -14.10 16.60 27.09
CA GLU A 141 -14.46 17.71 26.21
C GLU A 141 -13.49 17.82 25.04
N LEU A 142 -12.18 17.68 25.28
CA LEU A 142 -11.16 17.63 24.23
C LEU A 142 -11.35 16.45 23.27
N ILE A 143 -11.75 15.27 23.75
CA ILE A 143 -12.08 14.13 22.89
C ILE A 143 -13.28 14.46 21.98
N GLN A 144 -14.30 15.14 22.52
CA GLN A 144 -15.45 15.59 21.73
C GLN A 144 -15.04 16.63 20.67
N LEU A 145 -14.21 17.60 21.04
CA LEU A 145 -13.64 18.59 20.11
C LEU A 145 -12.77 17.93 19.03
N LYS A 146 -11.99 16.91 19.37
CA LYS A 146 -11.15 16.16 18.43
C LYS A 146 -11.97 15.43 17.36
N LYS A 147 -13.14 14.89 17.75
CA LYS A 147 -14.10 14.25 16.81
C LYS A 147 -14.72 15.25 15.84
N GLN A 148 -14.84 16.52 16.22
CA GLN A 148 -15.33 17.55 15.31
C GLN A 148 -14.27 17.87 14.23
N LYS A 149 -14.73 18.35 13.07
CA LYS A 149 -13.84 18.77 11.97
C LYS A 149 -13.17 20.12 12.21
N ASN A 150 -13.57 20.85 13.25
CA ASN A 150 -13.01 22.16 13.59
C ASN A 150 -11.65 22.00 14.26
N ARG A 151 -10.70 22.84 13.87
CA ARG A 151 -9.32 22.82 14.36
C ARG A 151 -8.83 24.19 14.84
N VAL A 152 -9.76 25.14 14.99
CA VAL A 152 -9.50 26.53 15.37
C VAL A 152 -10.21 26.82 16.68
N PHE A 153 -9.43 27.13 17.70
CA PHE A 153 -9.90 27.31 19.07
C PHE A 153 -9.53 28.71 19.55
N VAL A 154 -10.53 29.53 19.84
CA VAL A 154 -10.38 30.81 20.53
C VAL A 154 -10.63 30.56 22.01
N ILE A 155 -9.66 30.87 22.86
CA ILE A 155 -9.75 30.65 24.31
C ILE A 155 -9.92 31.99 25.03
N HIS A 156 -11.01 32.10 25.79
CA HIS A 156 -11.29 33.19 26.70
C HIS A 156 -11.53 32.64 28.12
N SER A 157 -10.45 32.48 28.89
CA SER A 157 -10.48 31.88 30.23
C SER A 157 -9.51 32.56 31.17
N THR A 158 -9.45 32.11 32.42
CA THR A 158 -8.32 32.40 33.32
C THR A 158 -7.03 31.76 32.78
N LEU A 159 -5.89 32.29 33.23
CA LEU A 159 -4.56 31.74 32.90
C LEU A 159 -4.37 30.32 33.44
N GLU A 160 -4.91 30.00 34.62
CA GLU A 160 -4.83 28.65 35.22
C GLU A 160 -5.57 27.61 34.38
N SER A 161 -6.84 27.89 34.04
CA SER A 161 -7.67 27.02 33.21
C SER A 161 -7.06 26.85 31.80
N CYS A 162 -6.52 27.92 31.23
CA CYS A 162 -5.81 27.89 29.95
C CYS A 162 -4.57 26.97 29.99
N CYS A 163 -3.72 27.10 31.01
CA CYS A 163 -2.51 26.28 31.14
C CYS A 163 -2.85 24.80 31.23
N ARG A 164 -3.87 24.44 32.03
CA ARG A 164 -4.32 23.05 32.17
C ARG A 164 -4.95 22.51 30.88
N LEU A 165 -5.76 23.32 30.20
CA LEU A 165 -6.35 22.96 28.91
C LEU A 165 -5.26 22.69 27.87
N TYR A 166 -4.28 23.57 27.78
CA TYR A 166 -3.17 23.44 26.84
C TYR A 166 -2.30 22.20 27.13
N GLN A 167 -2.01 21.91 28.40
CA GLN A 167 -1.29 20.69 28.79
C GLN A 167 -2.02 19.42 28.34
N ASN A 168 -3.34 19.34 28.57
CA ASN A 168 -4.15 18.21 28.13
C ASN A 168 -4.24 18.13 26.60
N ALA A 169 -4.41 19.26 25.91
CA ALA A 169 -4.41 19.33 24.46
C ALA A 169 -3.08 18.82 23.87
N LYS A 170 -1.95 19.14 24.50
CA LYS A 170 -0.63 18.66 24.10
C LYS A 170 -0.50 17.14 24.23
N LEU A 171 -1.01 16.56 25.33
CA LEU A 171 -1.06 15.10 25.51
C LEU A 171 -1.95 14.40 24.47
N MET A 172 -2.94 15.10 23.92
CA MET A 172 -3.86 14.57 22.90
C MET A 172 -3.45 14.85 21.45
N ASN A 173 -2.24 15.37 21.23
CA ASN A 173 -1.73 15.85 19.93
C ASN A 173 -2.63 16.91 19.27
N MET A 174 -3.36 17.69 20.06
CA MET A 174 -4.18 18.81 19.58
C MET A 174 -3.41 20.13 19.52
N THR A 175 -2.10 20.13 19.79
CA THR A 175 -1.22 21.31 19.67
C THR A 175 -0.23 21.19 18.50
N GLY A 176 -0.35 20.13 17.70
CA GLY A 176 0.50 19.86 16.54
C GLY A 176 0.07 20.62 15.28
N ASP A 177 0.65 20.23 14.15
CA ASP A 177 0.30 20.79 12.84
C ASP A 177 -1.18 20.54 12.51
N GLY A 178 -1.84 21.53 11.91
CA GLY A 178 -3.29 21.53 11.64
C GLY A 178 -4.17 22.18 12.71
N TYR A 179 -3.66 22.44 13.92
CA TYR A 179 -4.41 23.12 14.99
C TYR A 179 -4.01 24.60 15.15
N ALA A 180 -4.99 25.47 15.38
CA ALA A 180 -4.79 26.89 15.68
C ALA A 180 -5.44 27.24 17.03
N TRP A 181 -4.63 27.75 17.95
CA TRP A 181 -5.05 28.18 19.28
C TRP A 181 -4.79 29.67 19.42
N ILE A 182 -5.85 30.45 19.68
CA ILE A 182 -5.81 31.90 19.80
C ILE A 182 -6.25 32.27 21.22
N ALA A 183 -5.37 32.93 21.97
CA ALA A 183 -5.69 33.43 23.32
C ALA A 183 -6.10 34.91 23.29
N THR A 184 -7.14 35.27 24.07
CA THR A 184 -7.62 36.65 24.27
C THR A 184 -6.86 37.39 25.38
N ASN A 185 -7.15 38.69 25.54
CA ASN A 185 -6.54 39.59 26.54
C ASN A 185 -6.59 39.01 27.97
N SER A 186 -7.69 38.34 28.33
CA SER A 186 -7.87 37.67 29.62
C SER A 186 -6.71 36.76 30.04
N ILE A 187 -5.96 36.22 29.07
CA ILE A 187 -4.77 35.39 29.27
C ILE A 187 -3.51 36.18 28.91
N THR A 188 -3.53 36.89 27.77
CA THR A 188 -2.31 37.49 27.21
C THR A 188 -1.75 38.66 28.02
N ASP A 189 -2.61 39.32 28.80
CA ASP A 189 -2.25 40.41 29.70
C ASP A 189 -1.41 39.96 30.90
N GLN A 190 -1.57 38.69 31.31
CA GLN A 190 -0.86 38.08 32.44
C GLN A 190 0.44 37.37 32.02
N PHE A 191 0.82 37.37 30.74
CA PHE A 191 2.03 36.69 30.28
C PHE A 191 3.35 37.29 30.76
N HIS A 192 3.35 38.51 31.31
CA HIS A 192 4.54 39.09 31.94
C HIS A 192 5.03 38.24 33.12
N ALA A 193 4.13 37.56 33.84
CA ALA A 193 4.45 36.71 34.99
C ALA A 193 4.86 35.27 34.62
N ILE A 194 4.49 34.74 33.45
CA ILE A 194 4.69 33.31 33.10
C ILE A 194 5.60 33.11 31.88
N GLY A 195 5.81 34.17 31.09
CA GLY A 195 6.56 34.15 29.83
C GLY A 195 5.80 33.44 28.68
N PRO A 196 6.08 33.80 27.42
CA PRO A 196 5.31 33.33 26.26
C PRO A 196 5.57 31.86 25.85
N LYS A 197 6.34 31.09 26.61
CA LYS A 197 6.96 29.83 26.14
C LYS A 197 5.99 28.64 25.95
N LYS A 198 4.67 28.82 26.13
CA LYS A 198 3.72 27.70 26.23
C LYS A 198 2.49 27.77 25.32
N MET A 199 2.30 28.76 24.45
CA MET A 199 1.08 28.87 23.61
C MET A 199 1.42 29.25 22.17
N SER A 200 0.58 28.93 21.18
CA SER A 200 0.93 29.09 19.75
C SER A 200 0.63 30.47 19.16
N PHE A 201 -0.51 31.10 19.49
CA PHE A 201 -0.84 32.47 19.03
C PHE A 201 -1.57 33.26 20.12
N THR A 202 -1.21 34.53 20.24
CA THR A 202 -1.65 35.40 21.33
C THR A 202 -1.92 36.80 20.78
N ALA A 203 -3.11 37.35 21.00
CA ALA A 203 -3.45 38.72 20.63
C ALA A 203 -3.48 39.58 21.89
N ARG A 204 -2.73 40.69 21.92
CA ARG A 204 -2.66 41.63 23.04
C ARG A 204 -2.68 43.08 22.55
N TYR A 205 -3.02 44.04 23.39
CA TYR A 205 -3.01 45.45 22.97
C TYR A 205 -1.59 45.97 22.75
N TYR A 206 -1.38 46.77 21.69
CA TYR A 206 -0.07 47.36 21.43
C TYR A 206 0.15 48.61 22.28
N TRP A 207 1.33 48.72 22.90
CA TRP A 207 1.70 49.86 23.71
C TRP A 207 2.98 50.54 23.22
N ASN A 208 2.84 51.71 22.59
CA ASN A 208 3.94 52.41 21.92
C ASN A 208 5.06 52.87 22.89
N LYS A 209 4.73 53.17 24.16
CA LYS A 209 5.70 53.67 25.16
C LYS A 209 6.34 52.58 26.02
N LYS A 210 6.12 51.29 25.71
CA LYS A 210 6.54 50.16 26.57
C LYS A 210 8.05 50.10 26.78
N LYS A 211 8.87 50.43 25.78
CA LYS A 211 10.33 50.40 25.89
C LYS A 211 10.88 51.47 26.84
N ILE A 212 10.39 52.70 26.71
CA ILE A 212 10.83 53.85 27.52
C ILE A 212 10.33 53.72 28.96
N PHE A 213 9.07 53.29 29.14
CA PHE A 213 8.54 53.03 30.47
C PHE A 213 9.22 51.82 31.11
N GLY A 214 9.50 50.76 30.34
CA GLY A 214 10.14 49.55 30.84
C GLY A 214 11.57 49.75 31.34
N SER A 215 12.37 50.61 30.72
CA SER A 215 13.71 50.95 31.24
C SER A 215 13.59 51.67 32.58
N ASN A 216 12.74 52.70 32.66
CA ASN A 216 12.57 53.48 33.88
C ASN A 216 11.93 52.65 35.01
N PHE A 217 11.00 51.76 34.68
CA PHE A 217 10.34 50.86 35.63
C PHE A 217 11.35 49.91 36.28
N ARG A 218 12.26 49.34 35.48
CA ARG A 218 13.31 48.44 35.95
C ARG A 218 14.29 49.14 36.89
N ASP A 219 14.63 50.38 36.59
CA ASP A 219 15.54 51.17 37.42
C ASP A 219 14.89 51.59 38.76
N MET A 220 13.57 51.84 38.76
CA MET A 220 12.82 52.24 39.96
C MET A 220 12.42 51.07 40.86
N TYR A 221 12.20 49.89 40.28
CA TYR A 221 11.74 48.70 41.00
C TYR A 221 12.66 47.49 40.72
N PRO A 222 13.92 47.52 41.20
CA PRO A 222 14.89 46.45 40.96
C PRO A 222 14.55 45.14 41.68
N ASP A 223 13.74 45.20 42.75
CA ASP A 223 13.36 44.06 43.58
C ASP A 223 12.12 43.29 43.05
N GLU A 224 11.47 43.80 42.00
CA GLU A 224 10.35 43.11 41.35
C GLU A 224 10.83 41.84 40.62
N GLU A 225 10.09 40.74 40.76
CA GLU A 225 10.45 39.43 40.18
C GLU A 225 10.49 39.47 38.64
N TYR A 226 9.77 40.42 38.02
CA TYR A 226 9.66 40.56 36.57
C TYR A 226 10.16 41.92 36.08
N ASP A 227 11.06 41.89 35.11
CA ASP A 227 11.76 43.05 34.54
C ASP A 227 10.92 43.86 33.51
N GLN A 228 9.65 43.50 33.34
CA GLN A 228 8.70 44.13 32.43
C GLN A 228 7.39 44.49 33.13
N PRO A 229 6.86 45.71 32.93
CA PRO A 229 5.59 46.12 33.50
C PRO A 229 4.43 45.36 32.84
N GLY A 230 3.51 44.86 33.68
CA GLY A 230 2.25 44.26 33.25
C GLY A 230 1.28 45.27 32.63
N ILE A 231 0.23 44.79 31.96
CA ILE A 231 -0.75 45.69 31.30
C ILE A 231 -1.44 46.63 32.28
N TYR A 232 -1.71 46.17 33.51
CA TYR A 232 -2.42 46.96 34.52
C TYR A 232 -1.59 48.14 35.01
N ALA A 233 -0.26 47.95 35.14
CA ALA A 233 0.65 49.05 35.47
C ALA A 233 0.69 50.10 34.36
N LEU A 234 0.63 49.67 33.10
CA LEU A 234 0.55 50.59 31.95
C LEU A 234 -0.79 51.35 31.95
N GLN A 235 -1.91 50.66 32.13
CA GLN A 235 -3.24 51.27 32.23
C GLN A 235 -3.32 52.29 33.37
N ALA A 236 -2.77 51.96 34.54
CA ALA A 236 -2.70 52.87 35.68
C ALA A 236 -1.85 54.11 35.37
N TYR A 237 -0.73 53.94 34.68
CA TYR A 237 0.12 55.04 34.24
C TYR A 237 -0.61 55.99 33.28
N ASP A 238 -1.34 55.47 32.28
CA ASP A 238 -2.08 56.31 31.34
C ASP A 238 -3.30 56.96 31.95
N ALA A 239 -4.05 56.24 32.80
CA ALA A 239 -5.18 56.81 33.54
C ALA A 239 -4.71 57.98 34.42
N THR A 240 -3.61 57.80 35.15
CA THR A 240 -3.02 58.86 35.99
C THR A 240 -2.50 60.02 35.13
N ARG A 241 -1.85 59.73 34.01
CA ARG A 241 -1.34 60.76 33.10
C ARG A 241 -2.46 61.54 32.40
N ALA A 242 -3.55 60.88 32.04
CA ALA A 242 -4.75 61.51 31.47
C ALA A 242 -5.37 62.48 32.49
N LEU A 243 -5.49 62.07 33.75
CA LEU A 243 -5.91 62.94 34.85
C LEU A 243 -4.97 64.15 35.01
N LEU A 244 -3.65 63.93 35.05
CA LEU A 244 -2.64 64.98 35.27
C LEU A 244 -2.55 65.98 34.10
N TYR A 245 -2.58 65.49 32.86
CA TYR A 245 -2.51 66.35 31.68
C TYR A 245 -3.72 67.29 31.63
N ARG A 246 -4.89 66.82 32.06
CA ARG A 246 -6.12 67.60 32.00
C ARG A 246 -6.34 68.47 33.23
N SER A 247 -5.90 68.05 34.41
CA SER A 247 -5.91 68.90 35.61
C SER A 247 -5.11 70.19 35.41
N ASN A 248 -4.05 70.12 34.61
CA ASN A 248 -3.20 71.27 34.27
C ASN A 248 -3.86 72.24 33.27
N ILE A 249 -4.97 71.86 32.60
CA ILE A 249 -5.64 72.63 31.55
C ILE A 249 -6.91 73.32 32.04
N THR A 250 -7.76 72.66 32.84
CA THR A 250 -9.11 73.19 33.12
C THR A 250 -9.39 73.60 34.57
N ASN A 251 -8.56 73.27 35.56
CA ASN A 251 -8.85 73.45 37.01
C ASN A 251 -10.20 72.90 37.54
N GLU A 252 -11.11 72.44 36.66
CA GLU A 252 -12.43 71.88 36.98
C GLU A 252 -12.53 70.42 36.51
N PHE A 253 -13.03 69.56 37.40
CA PHE A 253 -13.24 68.12 37.19
C PHE A 253 -14.69 67.74 36.81
N GLN A 254 -15.59 68.71 36.53
CA GLN A 254 -17.04 68.48 36.59
C GLN A 254 -17.74 68.18 35.25
N ARG A 255 -17.05 68.23 34.10
CA ARG A 255 -17.65 67.92 32.79
C ARG A 255 -16.71 67.11 31.93
N PHE A 256 -16.70 65.80 32.11
CA PHE A 256 -15.89 64.90 31.31
C PHE A 256 -16.76 63.99 30.44
N SER A 257 -16.32 63.78 29.20
CA SER A 257 -16.77 62.71 28.33
C SER A 257 -15.63 61.72 28.16
N ALA A 258 -15.93 60.42 28.19
CA ALA A 258 -14.93 59.35 28.05
C ALA A 258 -14.11 59.43 26.75
N ALA A 259 -14.64 60.09 25.71
CA ALA A 259 -13.95 60.27 24.42
C ALA A 259 -12.77 61.25 24.47
N ASP A 260 -12.71 62.14 25.47
CA ASP A 260 -11.73 63.23 25.54
C ASP A 260 -10.48 62.91 26.37
N LEU A 261 -10.49 61.84 27.18
CA LEU A 261 -9.39 61.53 28.11
C LEU A 261 -8.44 60.43 27.65
N ILE A 262 -8.92 59.43 26.90
CA ILE A 262 -8.14 58.23 26.56
C ILE A 262 -8.36 57.94 25.08
N THR A 263 -7.33 58.11 24.26
CA THR A 263 -7.37 57.61 22.88
C THR A 263 -7.52 56.09 22.95
N PRO A 264 -8.64 55.50 22.49
CA PRO A 264 -8.81 54.06 22.55
C PRO A 264 -7.66 53.42 21.77
N ALA A 265 -7.05 52.36 22.32
CA ALA A 265 -5.98 51.66 21.61
C ALA A 265 -6.54 51.08 20.30
N GLU A 266 -6.24 51.73 19.18
CA GLU A 266 -6.68 51.30 17.84
C GLU A 266 -5.81 50.17 17.28
N VAL A 267 -4.70 49.84 17.96
CA VAL A 267 -3.69 48.88 17.52
C VAL A 267 -3.61 47.68 18.46
N VAL A 268 -3.75 46.48 17.89
CA VAL A 268 -3.58 45.18 18.54
C VAL A 268 -2.25 44.57 18.09
N GLU A 269 -1.38 44.24 19.03
CA GLU A 269 -0.17 43.46 18.81
C GLU A 269 -0.52 41.96 18.78
N ILE A 270 -0.15 41.31 17.69
CA ILE A 270 -0.35 39.88 17.49
C ILE A 270 1.00 39.21 17.67
N VAL A 271 1.12 38.42 18.73
CA VAL A 271 2.32 37.68 19.06
C VAL A 271 2.10 36.21 18.68
N SER A 272 2.85 35.78 17.66
CA SER A 272 2.91 34.40 17.19
C SER A 272 4.12 33.70 17.81
N ILE A 273 3.89 32.52 18.37
CA ILE A 273 4.92 31.71 19.02
C ILE A 273 5.03 30.40 18.25
N ILE A 274 6.15 30.23 17.57
CA ILE A 274 6.47 29.05 16.76
C ILE A 274 7.69 28.36 17.39
N GLY A 275 7.44 27.28 18.14
CA GLY A 275 8.49 26.58 18.87
C GLY A 275 9.19 27.49 19.88
N LYS A 276 10.47 27.82 19.65
CA LYS A 276 11.25 28.77 20.46
C LYS A 276 11.25 30.21 19.91
N THR A 277 10.65 30.44 18.75
CA THR A 277 10.68 31.74 18.06
C THR A 277 9.40 32.52 18.30
N CYS A 278 9.54 33.79 18.70
CA CYS A 278 8.45 34.73 18.91
C CYS A 278 8.48 35.78 17.79
N ARG A 279 7.36 36.00 17.12
CA ARG A 279 7.21 37.03 16.08
C ARG A 279 6.03 37.91 16.40
N ASN A 280 6.20 39.22 16.18
CA ASN A 280 5.19 40.21 16.50
C ASN A 280 4.67 40.82 15.20
N GLY A 281 3.35 40.94 15.09
CA GLY A 281 2.64 41.69 14.05
C GLY A 281 1.69 42.69 14.69
N TYR A 282 1.13 43.60 13.90
CA TYR A 282 0.20 44.60 14.39
C TYR A 282 -1.05 44.65 13.50
N TRP A 283 -2.21 44.83 14.11
CA TRP A 283 -3.49 45.05 13.45
C TRP A 283 -4.10 46.36 13.94
N THR A 284 -4.51 47.22 13.02
CA THR A 284 -5.07 48.54 13.33
C THR A 284 -6.50 48.62 12.84
N LYS A 285 -7.41 49.12 13.69
CA LYS A 285 -8.82 49.34 13.32
C LYS A 285 -8.91 50.27 12.10
N GLY A 286 -9.56 49.82 11.03
CA GLY A 286 -9.72 50.57 9.77
C GLY A 286 -8.56 50.49 8.77
N LEU A 287 -7.34 50.18 9.22
CA LEU A 287 -6.15 50.03 8.36
C LEU A 287 -5.71 48.57 8.16
N GLY A 288 -6.17 47.63 8.98
CA GLY A 288 -5.85 46.20 8.86
C GLY A 288 -4.45 45.86 9.39
N PHE A 289 -3.83 44.81 8.85
CA PHE A 289 -2.52 44.34 9.31
C PHE A 289 -1.38 45.25 8.81
N SER A 290 -0.53 45.72 9.73
CA SER A 290 0.65 46.55 9.43
C SER A 290 1.81 45.78 8.75
N GLY A 291 1.70 44.47 8.62
CA GLY A 291 2.67 43.59 7.97
C GLY A 291 2.07 42.23 7.68
N THR A 292 2.65 41.48 6.72
CA THR A 292 2.22 40.12 6.41
C THR A 292 2.55 39.20 7.58
N ILE A 293 1.53 38.77 8.34
CA ILE A 293 1.68 37.70 9.33
C ILE A 293 2.13 36.46 8.56
N ASP A 294 3.41 36.13 8.76
CA ASP A 294 4.20 35.07 8.16
C ASP A 294 3.44 34.11 7.24
N ASP A 295 3.67 34.37 5.96
CA ASP A 295 3.38 33.62 4.76
C ASP A 295 3.83 32.15 4.81
N LYS A 296 4.52 31.68 5.87
CA LYS A 296 4.90 30.28 6.11
C LYS A 296 3.80 29.37 6.65
N ARG A 297 2.79 29.90 7.35
CA ARG A 297 1.59 29.12 7.72
C ARG A 297 0.53 29.24 6.66
N ARG A 298 0.42 30.37 5.96
CA ARG A 298 -0.28 30.47 4.67
C ARG A 298 0.31 29.47 3.67
N ARG A 299 1.63 29.35 3.53
CA ARG A 299 2.28 28.31 2.72
C ARG A 299 2.15 26.87 3.24
N ARG A 300 1.66 26.63 4.46
CA ARG A 300 1.37 25.29 5.02
C ARG A 300 -0.13 24.95 5.05
N PHE A 301 -1.00 25.93 5.25
CA PHE A 301 -2.46 25.83 5.10
C PHE A 301 -2.89 25.92 3.63
N LEU A 302 -2.18 26.70 2.82
CA LEU A 302 -2.21 26.79 1.35
C LEU A 302 -1.03 26.06 0.69
N ALA A 303 -0.34 25.14 1.40
CA ALA A 303 0.53 24.12 0.76
C ALA A 303 -0.26 23.19 -0.19
N GLY A 304 -1.54 23.48 -0.42
CA GLY A 304 -2.28 22.97 -1.55
C GLY A 304 -2.06 23.73 -2.86
N THR A 305 -1.48 24.95 -2.93
CA THR A 305 -1.59 25.74 -4.19
C THR A 305 -0.34 26.43 -4.74
N SER A 306 0.78 26.55 -4.01
CA SER A 306 2.08 26.87 -4.64
C SER A 306 3.26 26.50 -3.72
N GLY A 307 4.01 25.49 -4.13
CA GLY A 307 5.15 24.93 -3.41
C GLY A 307 5.86 23.87 -4.28
N THR A 308 7.13 23.60 -3.99
CA THR A 308 7.85 22.48 -4.60
C THR A 308 7.61 21.22 -3.76
N ILE A 309 6.95 20.21 -4.31
CA ILE A 309 6.82 18.89 -3.68
C ILE A 309 8.04 18.05 -4.06
N ARG A 310 8.77 17.55 -3.06
CA ARG A 310 9.95 16.70 -3.25
C ARG A 310 9.49 15.25 -3.39
N VAL A 311 9.66 14.70 -4.59
CA VAL A 311 9.23 13.34 -4.90
C VAL A 311 10.44 12.42 -4.95
N GLY A 312 10.48 11.42 -4.08
CA GLY A 312 11.45 10.34 -4.13
C GLY A 312 11.07 9.33 -5.22
N VAL A 313 12.02 8.95 -6.06
CA VAL A 313 11.82 7.96 -7.14
C VAL A 313 12.85 6.83 -6.96
N PRO A 314 12.46 5.55 -7.01
CA PRO A 314 13.42 4.46 -6.92
C PRO A 314 14.35 4.47 -8.14
N ALA A 315 15.64 4.68 -7.93
CA ALA A 315 16.62 4.75 -9.03
C ALA A 315 16.82 3.39 -9.73
N LYS A 316 16.58 2.29 -9.00
CA LYS A 316 16.85 0.92 -9.43
C LYS A 316 15.60 0.03 -9.36
N SER A 317 14.57 0.38 -10.14
CA SER A 317 13.44 -0.52 -10.37
C SER A 317 13.91 -1.81 -11.07
N LEU A 318 13.20 -2.92 -10.79
CA LEU A 318 13.45 -4.22 -11.43
C LEU A 318 13.23 -4.15 -12.95
N PHE A 319 12.23 -3.37 -13.37
CA PHE A 319 11.82 -3.24 -14.77
C PHE A 319 11.78 -1.76 -15.13
N ARG A 320 12.59 -1.36 -16.12
CA ARG A 320 12.65 0.02 -16.60
C ARG A 320 11.31 0.51 -17.16
N GLN A 321 10.43 -0.41 -17.54
CA GLN A 321 9.05 -0.13 -17.98
C GLN A 321 8.22 0.56 -16.89
N PHE A 322 8.45 0.26 -15.61
CA PHE A 322 7.72 0.91 -14.50
C PHE A 322 8.39 2.22 -14.09
N VAL A 323 9.70 2.20 -13.85
CA VAL A 323 10.48 3.38 -13.49
C VAL A 323 11.83 3.35 -14.20
N LYS A 324 12.08 4.38 -15.00
CA LYS A 324 13.30 4.61 -15.75
C LYS A 324 13.92 5.92 -15.31
N VAL A 325 15.12 5.85 -14.74
CA VAL A 325 15.92 7.01 -14.35
C VAL A 325 17.17 7.04 -15.22
N GLU A 326 17.29 8.06 -16.08
CA GLU A 326 18.45 8.24 -16.96
C GLU A 326 19.11 9.59 -16.69
N THR A 327 20.43 9.59 -16.52
CA THR A 327 21.20 10.83 -16.41
C THR A 327 21.80 11.16 -17.76
N HIS A 328 21.45 12.31 -18.33
CA HIS A 328 22.02 12.72 -19.61
C HIS A 328 23.52 13.03 -19.45
N PRO A 329 24.40 12.35 -20.21
CA PRO A 329 25.85 12.39 -19.98
C PRO A 329 26.50 13.76 -20.25
N LYS A 330 25.80 14.68 -20.94
CA LYS A 330 26.33 16.01 -21.28
C LYS A 330 25.78 17.14 -20.40
N THR A 331 24.56 17.00 -19.88
CA THR A 331 23.87 18.06 -19.14
C THR A 331 23.75 17.77 -17.64
N ASN A 332 24.07 16.55 -17.20
CA ASN A 332 23.81 16.04 -15.84
C ASN A 332 22.34 16.19 -15.38
N VAL A 333 21.41 16.40 -16.32
CA VAL A 333 19.98 16.44 -16.03
C VAL A 333 19.47 15.01 -15.96
N VAL A 334 18.79 14.70 -14.85
CA VAL A 334 18.16 13.40 -14.62
C VAL A 334 16.75 13.44 -15.22
N SER A 335 16.48 12.52 -16.14
CA SER A 335 15.18 12.28 -16.75
C SER A 335 14.48 11.12 -16.06
N TYR A 336 13.17 11.26 -15.83
CA TYR A 336 12.31 10.27 -15.20
C TYR A 336 11.20 9.87 -16.17
N ASP A 337 11.08 8.57 -16.44
CA ASP A 337 10.06 8.01 -17.32
C ASP A 337 9.59 6.65 -16.78
N GLY A 338 8.58 6.07 -17.41
CA GLY A 338 8.02 4.76 -17.05
C GLY A 338 6.55 4.85 -16.63
N PHE A 339 5.88 3.70 -16.67
CA PHE A 339 4.45 3.56 -16.40
C PHE A 339 4.05 4.19 -15.07
N SER A 340 4.73 3.86 -13.98
CA SER A 340 4.40 4.37 -12.64
C SER A 340 4.56 5.88 -12.54
N ILE A 341 5.58 6.45 -13.21
CA ILE A 341 5.82 7.90 -13.24
C ILE A 341 4.74 8.60 -14.06
N LYS A 342 4.34 8.05 -15.21
CA LYS A 342 3.27 8.64 -16.03
C LYS A 342 1.90 8.57 -15.37
N VAL A 343 1.59 7.47 -14.69
CA VAL A 343 0.35 7.40 -13.90
C VAL A 343 0.36 8.43 -12.77
N TYR A 344 1.49 8.64 -12.11
CA TYR A 344 1.64 9.68 -11.09
C TYR A 344 1.44 11.08 -11.68
N GLU A 345 2.10 11.41 -12.79
CA GLU A 345 1.96 12.70 -13.47
C GLU A 345 0.50 12.98 -13.90
N GLU A 346 -0.19 11.99 -14.47
CA GLU A 346 -1.60 12.14 -14.85
C GLU A 346 -2.50 12.31 -13.62
N ALA A 347 -2.25 11.58 -12.54
CA ALA A 347 -3.00 11.72 -11.29
C ALA A 347 -2.83 13.12 -10.70
N LEU A 348 -1.62 13.66 -10.77
CA LEU A 348 -1.33 15.02 -10.32
C LEU A 348 -2.01 16.05 -11.22
N LYS A 349 -1.95 15.91 -12.55
CA LYS A 349 -2.63 16.84 -13.48
C LYS A 349 -4.11 16.97 -13.15
N ILE A 350 -4.79 15.87 -12.85
CA ILE A 350 -6.22 15.87 -12.51
C ILE A 350 -6.47 16.42 -11.09
N ALA A 351 -5.66 16.02 -10.11
CA ALA A 351 -5.85 16.45 -8.73
C ALA A 351 -5.47 17.92 -8.47
N TYR A 352 -4.64 18.51 -9.34
CA TYR A 352 -3.98 19.81 -9.12
C TYR A 352 -4.15 20.80 -10.28
N VAL A 353 -5.21 20.68 -11.07
CA VAL A 353 -5.51 21.54 -12.26
C VAL A 353 -5.39 23.04 -11.95
N ASP A 354 -5.82 23.49 -10.77
CA ASP A 354 -5.92 24.91 -10.41
C ASP A 354 -4.75 25.41 -9.53
N THR A 355 -3.58 24.77 -9.61
CA THR A 355 -2.48 25.03 -8.66
C THR A 355 -1.10 25.13 -9.29
N ASP A 356 -0.31 26.12 -8.83
CA ASP A 356 1.09 26.35 -9.25
C ASP A 356 2.06 25.45 -8.45
N LEU A 357 1.74 24.16 -8.36
CA LEU A 357 2.58 23.17 -7.68
C LEU A 357 3.66 22.65 -8.64
N THR A 358 4.91 22.67 -8.18
CA THR A 358 6.05 22.14 -8.94
C THR A 358 6.53 20.86 -8.27
N PHE A 359 6.73 19.80 -9.06
CA PHE A 359 7.19 18.51 -8.54
C PHE A 359 8.67 18.34 -8.85
N ASN A 360 9.50 18.26 -7.81
CA ASN A 360 10.92 18.03 -7.95
C ASN A 360 11.24 16.57 -7.66
N TYR A 361 11.54 15.82 -8.72
CA TYR A 361 11.88 14.40 -8.63
C TYR A 361 13.35 14.23 -8.25
N THR A 362 13.61 13.28 -7.35
CA THR A 362 14.95 12.96 -6.87
C THR A 362 15.14 11.44 -6.85
N PRO A 363 16.23 10.92 -7.43
CA PRO A 363 16.44 9.49 -7.50
C PRO A 363 16.99 8.99 -6.16
N PHE A 364 16.50 7.85 -5.69
CA PHE A 364 16.93 7.23 -4.45
C PHE A 364 17.61 5.88 -4.73
N GLU A 365 18.85 5.78 -4.26
CA GLU A 365 19.71 4.62 -4.38
C GLU A 365 19.64 3.78 -3.09
N GLY A 366 18.66 2.87 -3.01
CA GLY A 366 18.46 2.03 -1.82
C GLY A 366 17.34 0.99 -1.98
N GLU A 367 16.95 0.32 -0.89
CA GLU A 367 15.77 -0.56 -0.89
C GLU A 367 14.47 0.26 -0.73
N TYR A 368 13.34 -0.30 -1.17
CA TYR A 368 12.04 0.36 -1.12
C TYR A 368 11.56 0.70 0.31
N ASP A 369 11.97 -0.08 1.31
CA ASP A 369 11.65 0.21 2.70
C ASP A 369 12.34 1.49 3.17
N ASP A 370 13.63 1.64 2.85
CA ASP A 370 14.43 2.83 3.19
C ASP A 370 13.93 4.07 2.44
N LEU A 371 13.46 3.90 1.20
CA LEU A 371 12.86 4.95 0.38
C LEU A 371 11.62 5.53 1.05
N VAL A 372 10.69 4.68 1.50
CA VAL A 372 9.47 5.14 2.17
C VAL A 372 9.79 5.72 3.55
N GLU A 373 10.79 5.20 4.26
CA GLU A 373 11.25 5.76 5.54
C GLU A 373 11.78 7.21 5.37
N GLN A 374 12.32 7.58 4.21
CA GLN A 374 12.75 8.97 3.95
C GLN A 374 11.61 10.00 4.05
N ILE A 375 10.35 9.58 3.89
CA ILE A 375 9.18 10.44 4.11
C ILE A 375 9.08 10.82 5.60
N ALA A 376 9.18 9.84 6.50
CA ALA A 376 9.15 10.09 7.94
C ALA A 376 10.35 10.95 8.42
N LEU A 377 11.47 10.91 7.70
CA LEU A 377 12.64 11.77 7.94
C LEU A 377 12.52 13.18 7.33
N GLY A 378 11.42 13.49 6.64
CA GLY A 378 11.15 14.80 6.01
C GLY A 378 12.06 15.12 4.81
N ARG A 379 12.70 14.12 4.20
CA ARG A 379 13.53 14.30 3.00
C ARG A 379 12.71 14.33 1.71
N PHE A 380 11.66 13.51 1.66
CA PHE A 380 10.68 13.49 0.56
C PHE A 380 9.28 13.75 1.12
N ASP A 381 8.46 14.47 0.36
CA ASP A 381 7.07 14.76 0.71
C ASP A 381 6.13 13.69 0.09
N ALA A 382 6.58 13.06 -1.00
CA ALA A 382 5.92 11.94 -1.65
C ALA A 382 6.95 10.99 -2.27
N VAL A 383 6.52 9.77 -2.58
CA VAL A 383 7.29 8.78 -3.34
C VAL A 383 6.44 8.26 -4.51
N ALA A 384 7.02 8.33 -5.70
CA ALA A 384 6.41 7.85 -6.95
C ALA A 384 7.25 6.73 -7.56
N GLY A 385 6.59 5.61 -7.87
CA GLY A 385 7.24 4.45 -8.47
C GLY A 385 6.46 3.15 -8.26
N ASP A 386 7.09 2.03 -8.57
CA ASP A 386 6.62 0.65 -8.37
C ASP A 386 6.72 0.21 -6.90
N VAL A 387 6.08 0.97 -6.01
CA VAL A 387 6.16 0.75 -4.56
C VAL A 387 4.94 -0.05 -4.09
N THR A 388 5.18 -1.26 -3.60
CA THR A 388 4.14 -2.09 -2.99
C THR A 388 3.60 -1.49 -1.69
N ILE A 389 2.28 -1.45 -1.54
CA ILE A 389 1.59 -1.06 -0.32
C ILE A 389 1.74 -2.19 0.72
N LEU A 390 2.38 -1.89 1.86
CA LEU A 390 2.64 -2.86 2.94
C LEU A 390 2.40 -2.23 4.31
N GLU A 391 1.99 -3.03 5.31
CA GLU A 391 1.77 -2.55 6.68
C GLU A 391 3.02 -1.88 7.28
N LYS A 392 4.20 -2.51 7.12
CA LYS A 392 5.48 -1.96 7.60
C LYS A 392 5.76 -0.56 7.04
N ARG A 393 5.47 -0.35 5.74
CA ARG A 393 5.66 0.94 5.06
C ARG A 393 4.58 1.94 5.45
N HIS A 394 3.36 1.47 5.72
CA HIS A 394 2.25 2.30 6.15
C HIS A 394 2.47 2.95 7.53
N ARG A 395 3.42 2.46 8.32
CA ARG A 395 3.85 3.11 9.57
C ARG A 395 4.52 4.47 9.32
N TYR A 396 5.22 4.61 8.20
CA TYR A 396 6.00 5.80 7.85
C TYR A 396 5.26 6.75 6.90
N ALA A 397 4.35 6.23 6.07
CA ALA A 397 3.66 6.99 5.03
C ALA A 397 2.22 6.51 4.82
N ASP A 398 1.35 7.38 4.32
CA ASP A 398 0.02 6.99 3.86
C ASP A 398 0.03 6.77 2.34
N PHE A 399 -0.73 5.77 1.87
CA PHE A 399 -0.69 5.34 0.48
C PHE A 399 -1.94 5.74 -0.29
N SER A 400 -1.78 5.98 -1.58
CA SER A 400 -2.90 6.05 -2.51
C SER A 400 -3.59 4.69 -2.65
N GLN A 401 -4.75 4.69 -3.30
CA GLN A 401 -5.31 3.45 -3.84
C GLN A 401 -4.33 2.82 -4.83
N PRO A 402 -4.29 1.49 -4.92
CA PRO A 402 -3.40 0.81 -5.83
C PRO A 402 -3.80 1.12 -7.28
N TYR A 403 -2.82 1.50 -8.10
CA TYR A 403 -3.04 1.77 -9.53
C TYR A 403 -2.70 0.56 -10.41
N THR A 404 -2.31 -0.57 -9.81
CA THR A 404 -2.07 -1.84 -10.49
C THR A 404 -2.82 -2.99 -9.81
N GLU A 405 -2.94 -4.11 -10.52
CA GLU A 405 -3.40 -5.37 -9.92
C GLU A 405 -2.52 -5.75 -8.71
N SER A 406 -3.17 -6.09 -7.60
CA SER A 406 -2.51 -6.59 -6.40
C SER A 406 -2.35 -8.11 -6.46
N GLY A 407 -1.17 -8.58 -6.11
CA GLY A 407 -0.85 -9.97 -5.87
C GLY A 407 0.50 -10.37 -6.41
N MET A 408 0.98 -11.52 -5.94
CA MET A 408 2.18 -12.19 -6.42
C MET A 408 1.83 -13.56 -7.01
N VAL A 409 2.55 -13.95 -8.05
CA VAL A 409 2.37 -15.21 -8.77
C VAL A 409 3.68 -15.99 -8.78
N LEU A 410 3.55 -17.30 -8.87
CA LEU A 410 4.66 -18.20 -9.10
C LEU A 410 4.85 -18.38 -10.61
N ILE A 411 6.04 -18.06 -11.12
CA ILE A 411 6.43 -18.32 -12.50
C ILE A 411 7.35 -19.53 -12.54
N VAL A 412 7.07 -20.42 -13.49
CA VAL A 412 7.78 -21.70 -13.66
C VAL A 412 8.09 -21.94 -15.14
N PRO A 413 9.08 -22.80 -15.44
CA PRO A 413 9.33 -23.24 -16.81
C PRO A 413 8.10 -23.91 -17.42
N ILE A 414 7.91 -23.66 -18.72
CA ILE A 414 6.90 -24.36 -19.49
C ILE A 414 7.30 -25.81 -19.66
N ARG A 415 6.34 -26.71 -19.46
CA ARG A 415 6.44 -28.12 -19.82
C ARG A 415 5.42 -28.40 -20.92
N SER A 416 5.90 -28.92 -22.04
CA SER A 416 5.00 -29.45 -23.06
C SER A 416 4.24 -30.66 -22.48
N ARG A 417 2.92 -30.66 -22.62
CA ARG A 417 2.04 -31.71 -22.08
C ARG A 417 2.33 -33.08 -22.71
N LEU A 418 3.05 -33.14 -23.82
CA LEU A 418 3.43 -34.35 -24.55
C LEU A 418 4.70 -34.98 -23.94
N PRO A 419 4.57 -35.87 -22.94
CA PRO A 419 5.71 -36.43 -22.25
C PRO A 419 6.13 -37.63 -23.10
N SER A 420 7.13 -37.43 -23.95
CA SER A 420 7.56 -38.32 -25.05
C SER A 420 6.63 -38.31 -26.28
N ARG A 421 7.19 -37.88 -27.42
CA ARG A 421 6.55 -37.99 -28.73
C ARG A 421 6.22 -39.45 -29.09
N LEU A 422 6.94 -40.43 -28.52
CA LEU A 422 6.92 -41.86 -28.89
C LEU A 422 5.55 -42.57 -28.79
N TRP A 423 4.66 -42.19 -27.87
CA TRP A 423 3.35 -42.85 -27.65
C TRP A 423 2.14 -41.96 -27.94
N LEU A 424 2.34 -40.92 -28.76
CA LEU A 424 1.32 -39.92 -29.09
C LEU A 424 0.04 -40.58 -29.65
N PHE A 425 0.18 -41.67 -30.41
CA PHE A 425 -0.94 -42.41 -31.01
C PHE A 425 -1.91 -43.09 -30.01
N LEU A 426 -1.51 -43.37 -28.76
CA LEU A 426 -2.42 -43.95 -27.75
C LEU A 426 -3.20 -42.91 -26.95
N LYS A 427 -2.83 -41.63 -27.04
CA LYS A 427 -3.40 -40.55 -26.22
C LYS A 427 -4.83 -40.11 -26.56
N PRO A 428 -5.34 -40.19 -27.81
CA PRO A 428 -6.68 -39.72 -28.13
C PRO A 428 -7.81 -40.40 -27.35
N PHE A 429 -7.60 -41.64 -26.86
CA PHE A 429 -8.56 -42.37 -26.06
C PHE A 429 -8.00 -42.76 -24.69
N THR A 430 -8.88 -42.85 -23.68
CA THR A 430 -8.51 -43.35 -22.35
C THR A 430 -8.21 -44.85 -22.40
N LYS A 431 -7.49 -45.36 -21.40
CA LYS A 431 -7.18 -46.80 -21.30
C LYS A 431 -8.45 -47.65 -21.24
N GLU A 432 -9.50 -47.13 -20.59
CA GLU A 432 -10.82 -47.76 -20.50
C GLU A 432 -11.48 -47.86 -21.89
N MET A 433 -11.44 -46.79 -22.68
CA MET A 433 -11.97 -46.79 -24.06
C MET A 433 -11.21 -47.76 -24.96
N TRP A 434 -9.88 -47.79 -24.88
CA TRP A 434 -9.07 -48.79 -25.62
C TRP A 434 -9.45 -50.23 -25.25
N GLY A 435 -9.65 -50.50 -23.96
CA GLY A 435 -10.13 -51.80 -23.49
C GLY A 435 -11.51 -52.16 -24.05
N LEU A 436 -12.46 -51.22 -24.02
CA LEU A 436 -13.80 -51.41 -24.56
C LEU A 436 -13.81 -51.70 -26.06
N ILE A 437 -13.01 -50.95 -26.85
CA ILE A 437 -12.85 -51.18 -28.29
C ILE A 437 -12.35 -52.60 -28.53
N VAL A 438 -11.32 -53.05 -27.81
CA VAL A 438 -10.78 -54.41 -27.98
C VAL A 438 -11.84 -55.47 -27.64
N VAL A 439 -12.55 -55.32 -26.52
CA VAL A 439 -13.58 -56.28 -26.08
C VAL A 439 -14.73 -56.37 -27.09
N ILE A 440 -15.28 -55.23 -27.52
CA ILE A 440 -16.39 -55.18 -28.49
C ILE A 440 -15.95 -55.73 -29.86
N THR A 441 -14.72 -55.45 -30.29
CA THR A 441 -14.16 -55.96 -31.55
C THR A 441 -14.05 -57.49 -31.54
N ILE A 442 -13.52 -58.05 -30.45
CA ILE A 442 -13.42 -59.49 -30.22
C ILE A 442 -14.83 -60.13 -30.19
N TYR A 443 -15.78 -59.50 -29.51
CA TYR A 443 -17.17 -59.96 -29.45
C TYR A 443 -17.86 -59.97 -30.82
N ASN A 444 -17.70 -58.90 -31.61
CA ASN A 444 -18.28 -58.83 -32.96
C ASN A 444 -17.60 -59.82 -33.91
N GLY A 445 -16.28 -59.96 -33.85
CA GLY A 445 -15.55 -61.02 -34.58
C GLY A 445 -16.02 -62.42 -34.21
N PHE A 446 -16.33 -62.66 -32.93
CA PHE A 446 -16.86 -63.94 -32.44
C PHE A 446 -18.26 -64.18 -32.98
N THR A 447 -19.11 -63.16 -32.97
CA THR A 447 -20.49 -63.23 -33.47
C THR A 447 -20.52 -63.55 -34.96
N VAL A 448 -19.70 -62.85 -35.77
CA VAL A 448 -19.58 -63.10 -37.20
C VAL A 448 -19.02 -64.51 -37.45
N TRP A 449 -17.96 -64.91 -36.74
CA TRP A 449 -17.40 -66.26 -36.84
C TRP A 449 -18.44 -67.33 -36.50
N LEU A 450 -19.22 -67.16 -35.42
CA LEU A 450 -20.23 -68.13 -34.98
C LEU A 450 -21.34 -68.32 -36.04
N ILE A 451 -21.79 -67.23 -36.66
CA ILE A 451 -22.84 -67.25 -37.68
C ILE A 451 -22.32 -67.84 -39.01
N GLU A 452 -21.16 -67.37 -39.47
CA GLU A 452 -20.59 -67.75 -40.78
C GLU A 452 -19.90 -69.12 -40.77
N ARG A 453 -19.51 -69.65 -39.60
CA ARG A 453 -18.93 -71.00 -39.47
C ARG A 453 -19.82 -72.10 -40.06
N LYS A 454 -21.13 -71.87 -40.18
CA LYS A 454 -22.07 -72.82 -40.81
C LYS A 454 -22.00 -72.81 -42.35
N TYR A 455 -21.64 -71.68 -42.96
CA TYR A 455 -21.73 -71.47 -44.41
C TYR A 455 -20.37 -71.56 -45.11
N THR A 456 -19.26 -71.26 -44.43
CA THR A 456 -17.93 -71.28 -45.02
C THR A 456 -17.12 -72.51 -44.56
N PRO A 457 -16.84 -73.49 -45.44
CA PRO A 457 -16.13 -74.72 -45.07
C PRO A 457 -14.66 -74.47 -44.65
N GLU A 458 -14.04 -73.38 -45.10
CA GLU A 458 -12.68 -72.96 -44.72
C GLU A 458 -12.55 -72.69 -43.21
N PHE A 459 -13.64 -72.28 -42.55
CA PHE A 459 -13.66 -72.03 -41.10
C PHE A 459 -13.83 -73.31 -40.27
N ARG A 460 -14.14 -74.44 -40.93
CA ARG A 460 -14.37 -75.75 -40.30
C ARG A 460 -13.15 -76.67 -40.43
N SER A 461 -12.41 -76.62 -41.54
CA SER A 461 -11.27 -77.50 -41.79
C SER A 461 -9.96 -76.95 -41.20
N GLY A 462 -9.61 -77.39 -39.99
CA GLY A 462 -8.31 -77.10 -39.38
C GLY A 462 -8.19 -77.54 -37.93
N SER A 463 -6.94 -77.61 -37.43
CA SER A 463 -6.63 -77.77 -36.00
C SER A 463 -7.26 -76.63 -35.18
N VAL A 464 -7.51 -76.85 -33.88
CA VAL A 464 -8.08 -75.84 -32.95
C VAL A 464 -7.31 -74.50 -33.02
N SER A 465 -5.99 -74.56 -33.23
CA SER A 465 -5.15 -73.37 -33.43
C SER A 465 -5.47 -72.57 -34.69
N ASN A 466 -5.88 -73.21 -35.78
CA ASN A 466 -6.28 -72.52 -37.01
C ASN A 466 -7.63 -71.82 -36.82
N GLN A 467 -8.58 -72.46 -36.13
CA GLN A 467 -9.89 -71.86 -35.86
C GLN A 467 -9.77 -70.61 -34.97
N ILE A 468 -8.91 -70.66 -33.96
CA ILE A 468 -8.60 -69.51 -33.11
C ILE A 468 -7.92 -68.40 -33.94
N GLY A 469 -6.99 -68.77 -34.82
CA GLY A 469 -6.33 -67.82 -35.74
C GLY A 469 -7.31 -67.13 -36.68
N THR A 470 -8.25 -67.88 -37.27
CA THR A 470 -9.29 -67.34 -38.14
C THR A 470 -10.27 -66.43 -37.39
N PHE A 471 -10.59 -66.76 -36.14
CA PHE A 471 -11.40 -65.91 -35.27
C PHE A 471 -10.73 -64.55 -35.02
N PHE A 472 -9.47 -64.53 -34.61
CA PHE A 472 -8.74 -63.26 -34.39
C PHE A 472 -8.53 -62.49 -35.69
N TRP A 473 -8.33 -63.18 -36.81
CA TRP A 473 -8.25 -62.57 -38.14
C TRP A 473 -9.58 -61.91 -38.53
N LEU A 474 -10.72 -62.58 -38.30
CA LEU A 474 -12.04 -62.01 -38.55
C LEU A 474 -12.31 -60.81 -37.63
N ALA A 475 -12.01 -60.91 -36.32
CA ALA A 475 -12.15 -59.80 -35.38
C ALA A 475 -11.32 -58.57 -35.79
N PHE A 476 -10.10 -58.77 -36.28
CA PHE A 476 -9.24 -57.66 -36.73
C PHE A 476 -9.69 -57.08 -38.08
N THR A 477 -10.08 -57.92 -39.04
CA THR A 477 -10.48 -57.48 -40.38
C THR A 477 -11.80 -56.72 -40.39
N THR A 478 -12.74 -57.04 -39.50
CA THR A 478 -14.01 -56.30 -39.36
C THR A 478 -13.84 -54.88 -38.83
N LEU A 479 -12.72 -54.56 -38.15
CA LEU A 479 -12.46 -53.21 -37.65
C LEU A 479 -11.95 -52.27 -38.75
N PHE A 480 -11.27 -52.78 -39.79
CA PHE A 480 -10.62 -51.97 -40.82
C PHE A 480 -11.16 -52.17 -42.25
N THR A 481 -11.95 -53.21 -42.53
CA THR A 481 -12.32 -53.57 -43.91
C THR A 481 -13.84 -53.60 -44.13
N LEU A 482 -14.30 -52.84 -45.14
CA LEU A 482 -15.67 -52.85 -45.67
C LEU A 482 -15.92 -54.04 -46.64
N ARG A 483 -15.65 -55.28 -46.22
CA ARG A 483 -15.90 -56.48 -47.05
C ARG A 483 -17.21 -57.18 -46.66
N GLY A 484 -18.34 -56.55 -46.98
CA GLY A 484 -19.67 -57.15 -46.82
C GLY A 484 -19.99 -58.25 -47.86
N ASP A 485 -19.25 -58.30 -48.97
CA ASP A 485 -19.46 -59.19 -50.12
C ASP A 485 -19.27 -60.69 -49.81
N ARG A 486 -18.46 -61.03 -48.80
CA ARG A 486 -18.11 -62.42 -48.44
C ARG A 486 -18.99 -63.02 -47.34
N LEU A 487 -20.04 -62.33 -46.89
CA LEU A 487 -20.92 -62.77 -45.82
C LEU A 487 -22.17 -63.44 -46.39
N HIS A 488 -22.38 -64.72 -46.04
CA HIS A 488 -23.47 -65.52 -46.59
C HIS A 488 -24.79 -65.35 -45.82
N SER A 489 -24.75 -65.02 -44.52
CA SER A 489 -25.96 -64.85 -43.70
C SER A 489 -26.51 -63.42 -43.70
N ASN A 490 -27.83 -63.25 -43.75
CA ASN A 490 -28.44 -61.93 -43.57
C ASN A 490 -28.23 -61.39 -42.14
N LEU A 491 -28.10 -62.27 -41.13
CA LEU A 491 -27.86 -61.87 -39.74
C LEU A 491 -26.45 -61.31 -39.52
N SER A 492 -25.43 -61.92 -40.15
CA SER A 492 -24.06 -61.41 -40.10
C SER A 492 -23.94 -60.09 -40.86
N ARG A 493 -24.68 -59.91 -41.96
CA ARG A 493 -24.77 -58.63 -42.70
C ARG A 493 -25.34 -57.51 -41.83
N ILE A 494 -26.44 -57.75 -41.12
CA ILE A 494 -27.03 -56.74 -40.21
C ILE A 494 -26.05 -56.39 -39.08
N ALA A 495 -25.49 -57.40 -38.40
CA ALA A 495 -24.51 -57.19 -37.34
C ALA A 495 -23.29 -56.41 -37.83
N MET A 496 -22.83 -56.69 -39.05
CA MET A 496 -21.72 -55.99 -39.68
C MET A 496 -22.06 -54.56 -40.08
N VAL A 497 -23.26 -54.27 -40.59
CA VAL A 497 -23.68 -52.89 -40.90
C VAL A 497 -23.67 -52.01 -39.64
N VAL A 498 -24.22 -52.52 -38.54
CA VAL A 498 -24.21 -51.80 -37.24
C VAL A 498 -22.78 -51.59 -36.74
N TRP A 499 -21.95 -52.65 -36.79
CA TRP A 499 -20.56 -52.54 -36.36
C TRP A 499 -19.74 -51.58 -37.23
N LEU A 500 -19.93 -51.58 -38.55
CA LEU A 500 -19.26 -50.66 -39.47
C LEU A 500 -19.62 -49.20 -39.16
N PHE A 501 -20.87 -48.91 -38.80
CA PHE A 501 -21.27 -47.56 -38.36
C PHE A 501 -20.53 -47.15 -37.07
N VAL A 502 -20.45 -48.05 -36.09
CA VAL A 502 -19.73 -47.81 -34.83
C VAL A 502 -18.22 -47.63 -35.09
N ALA A 503 -17.61 -48.49 -35.89
CA ALA A 503 -16.19 -48.40 -36.26
C ALA A 503 -15.88 -47.10 -37.02
N LEU A 504 -16.79 -46.65 -37.90
CA LEU A 504 -16.68 -45.37 -38.58
C LEU A 504 -16.70 -44.20 -37.59
N ILE A 505 -17.61 -44.19 -36.61
CA ILE A 505 -17.62 -43.14 -35.57
C ILE A 505 -16.35 -43.17 -34.72
N ILE A 506 -15.86 -44.36 -34.33
CA ILE A 506 -14.64 -44.51 -33.53
C ILE A 506 -13.42 -43.97 -34.29
N THR A 507 -13.28 -44.32 -35.57
CA THR A 507 -12.16 -43.87 -36.41
C THR A 507 -12.21 -42.36 -36.69
N GLN A 508 -13.39 -41.81 -36.99
CA GLN A 508 -13.61 -40.36 -37.13
C GLN A 508 -13.32 -39.60 -35.83
N SER A 509 -13.74 -40.15 -34.69
CA SER A 509 -13.52 -39.53 -33.37
C SER A 509 -12.03 -39.58 -32.98
N TYR A 510 -11.34 -40.66 -33.33
CA TYR A 510 -9.90 -40.79 -33.14
C TYR A 510 -9.14 -39.75 -33.97
N THR A 511 -9.44 -39.62 -35.26
CA THR A 511 -8.78 -38.66 -36.14
C THR A 511 -9.05 -37.22 -35.71
N ALA A 512 -10.30 -36.88 -35.35
CA ALA A 512 -10.66 -35.56 -34.86
C ALA A 512 -9.96 -35.21 -33.53
N SER A 513 -9.91 -36.15 -32.58
CA SER A 513 -9.25 -35.94 -31.28
C SER A 513 -7.74 -35.82 -31.43
N LEU A 514 -7.13 -36.66 -32.25
CA LEU A 514 -5.70 -36.58 -32.56
C LEU A 514 -5.36 -35.26 -33.25
N ALA A 515 -6.14 -34.84 -34.25
CA ALA A 515 -5.96 -33.57 -34.93
C ALA A 515 -6.10 -32.39 -33.96
N SER A 516 -7.13 -32.37 -33.11
CA SER A 516 -7.33 -31.34 -32.09
C SER A 516 -6.17 -31.26 -31.09
N MET A 517 -5.60 -32.41 -30.69
CA MET A 517 -4.44 -32.43 -29.80
C MET A 517 -3.16 -31.93 -30.47
N LEU A 518 -3.01 -32.15 -31.78
CA LEU A 518 -1.86 -31.67 -32.54
C LEU A 518 -1.97 -30.17 -32.86
N THR A 519 -3.18 -29.63 -33.03
CA THR A 519 -3.41 -28.20 -33.28
C THR A 519 -3.43 -27.38 -32.00
N ALA A 520 -3.95 -27.92 -30.90
CA ALA A 520 -3.94 -27.26 -29.60
C ALA A 520 -2.63 -27.55 -28.86
N GLN A 521 -1.56 -26.82 -29.19
CA GLN A 521 -0.35 -26.82 -28.36
C GLN A 521 -0.70 -26.31 -26.95
N ARG A 522 -0.90 -27.23 -25.99
CA ARG A 522 -1.16 -26.88 -24.60
C ARG A 522 0.15 -26.91 -23.81
N LEU A 523 0.62 -25.72 -23.49
CA LEU A 523 1.73 -25.48 -22.57
C LEU A 523 1.17 -25.63 -21.14
N GLU A 524 1.74 -26.53 -20.33
CA GLU A 524 1.40 -26.66 -18.92
C GLU A 524 2.57 -26.14 -18.06
N PRO A 525 2.30 -25.53 -16.90
CA PRO A 525 3.36 -25.22 -15.94
C PRO A 525 4.06 -26.51 -15.50
N ALA A 526 5.41 -26.51 -15.47
CA ALA A 526 6.18 -27.66 -14.99
C ALA A 526 5.79 -28.07 -13.56
N ILE A 527 5.34 -27.09 -12.76
CA ILE A 527 4.93 -27.24 -11.37
C ILE A 527 3.62 -26.48 -11.17
N LYS A 528 2.57 -27.19 -10.76
CA LYS A 528 1.21 -26.65 -10.69
C LYS A 528 0.97 -25.80 -9.43
N ASP A 529 1.56 -26.22 -8.30
CA ASP A 529 1.24 -25.65 -6.99
C ASP A 529 2.46 -25.48 -6.08
N VAL A 530 2.39 -24.47 -5.22
CA VAL A 530 3.36 -24.24 -4.13
C VAL A 530 3.46 -25.44 -3.17
N ALA A 531 2.37 -26.18 -2.96
CA ALA A 531 2.40 -27.39 -2.13
C ALA A 531 3.37 -28.46 -2.68
N THR A 532 3.46 -28.58 -4.01
CA THR A 532 4.39 -29.52 -4.66
C THR A 532 5.84 -29.06 -4.49
N LEU A 533 6.12 -27.76 -4.58
CA LEU A 533 7.45 -27.19 -4.30
C LEU A 533 7.90 -27.50 -2.86
N LYS A 534 7.00 -27.34 -1.89
CA LYS A 534 7.30 -27.63 -0.49
C LYS A 534 7.59 -29.11 -0.25
N LYS A 535 6.80 -30.01 -0.85
CA LYS A 535 7.02 -31.46 -0.74
C LYS A 535 8.35 -31.90 -1.34
N MET A 536 8.80 -31.22 -2.41
CA MET A 536 10.09 -31.48 -3.06
C MET A 536 11.28 -30.81 -2.39
N ASN A 537 11.04 -30.00 -1.34
CA ASN A 537 12.06 -29.14 -0.72
C ASN A 537 12.83 -28.30 -1.76
N ALA A 538 12.12 -27.80 -2.77
CA ALA A 538 12.73 -27.16 -3.93
C ALA A 538 13.22 -25.73 -3.62
N THR A 539 14.31 -25.33 -4.27
CA THR A 539 14.83 -23.96 -4.22
C THR A 539 13.97 -23.03 -5.06
N VAL A 540 13.64 -21.87 -4.49
CA VAL A 540 12.80 -20.84 -5.12
C VAL A 540 13.51 -19.49 -5.11
N GLY A 541 13.29 -18.70 -6.15
CA GLY A 541 13.88 -17.37 -6.28
C GLY A 541 12.89 -16.24 -5.99
N TYR A 542 13.42 -15.08 -5.61
CA TYR A 542 12.65 -13.84 -5.51
C TYR A 542 13.51 -12.62 -5.89
N CYS A 543 12.82 -11.53 -6.21
CA CYS A 543 13.33 -10.21 -6.63
C CYS A 543 13.77 -9.28 -5.53
N ARG A 544 14.27 -8.10 -5.95
CA ARG A 544 14.31 -6.94 -5.07
C ARG A 544 12.93 -6.74 -4.45
N GLY A 545 12.91 -6.60 -3.12
CA GLY A 545 11.70 -6.60 -2.31
C GLY A 545 11.95 -7.36 -1.01
N SER A 546 12.25 -6.63 0.06
CA SER A 546 12.47 -7.19 1.41
C SER A 546 11.29 -8.03 1.88
N PHE A 547 10.07 -7.68 1.45
CA PHE A 547 8.83 -8.32 1.88
C PHE A 547 8.61 -9.72 1.28
N LEU A 548 9.04 -9.97 0.04
CA LEU A 548 8.79 -11.24 -0.66
C LEU A 548 9.43 -12.41 0.11
N LYS A 549 10.69 -12.24 0.55
CA LYS A 549 11.37 -13.24 1.37
C LYS A 549 10.63 -13.51 2.68
N LEU A 550 10.23 -12.45 3.39
CA LEU A 550 9.50 -12.56 4.65
C LEU A 550 8.13 -13.23 4.46
N TYR A 551 7.43 -12.92 3.37
CA TYR A 551 6.15 -13.53 3.02
C TYR A 551 6.32 -15.03 2.70
N MET A 552 7.33 -15.39 1.93
CA MET A 552 7.62 -16.79 1.60
C MET A 552 7.94 -17.62 2.85
N ILE A 553 8.66 -17.04 3.82
CA ILE A 553 8.97 -17.70 5.09
C ILE A 553 7.72 -17.77 5.99
N ASN A 554 7.09 -16.65 6.28
CA ASN A 554 6.04 -16.55 7.31
C ASN A 554 4.68 -17.06 6.83
N ALA A 555 4.28 -16.74 5.59
CA ALA A 555 2.96 -17.07 5.06
C ALA A 555 2.95 -18.37 4.26
N LEU A 556 3.99 -18.61 3.45
CA LEU A 556 4.07 -19.83 2.62
C LEU A 556 4.83 -20.97 3.31
N GLY A 557 5.63 -20.69 4.35
CA GLY A 557 6.36 -21.69 5.12
C GLY A 557 7.50 -22.34 4.34
N PHE A 558 8.22 -21.58 3.52
CA PHE A 558 9.48 -22.01 2.89
C PHE A 558 10.64 -21.90 3.88
N ASN A 559 11.61 -22.82 3.77
CA ASN A 559 12.85 -22.73 4.53
C ASN A 559 13.73 -21.61 3.95
N SER A 560 14.25 -20.72 4.80
CA SER A 560 15.10 -19.60 4.36
C SER A 560 16.36 -20.04 3.60
N ALA A 561 16.85 -21.27 3.78
CA ALA A 561 18.01 -21.79 3.05
C ALA A 561 17.70 -22.08 1.56
N ASN A 562 16.43 -22.28 1.21
CA ASN A 562 15.98 -22.62 -0.14
C ASN A 562 15.43 -21.39 -0.88
N ILE A 563 15.74 -20.18 -0.40
CA ILE A 563 15.25 -18.92 -0.95
C ILE A 563 16.44 -18.08 -1.38
N ASN A 564 16.63 -17.95 -2.69
CA ASN A 564 17.74 -17.19 -3.27
C ASN A 564 17.25 -15.84 -3.83
N LYS A 565 18.03 -14.78 -3.58
CA LYS A 565 17.80 -13.43 -4.13
C LYS A 565 18.60 -13.30 -5.42
N TYR A 566 17.94 -12.81 -6.48
CA TYR A 566 18.64 -12.44 -7.71
C TYR A 566 18.42 -10.95 -8.02
N PRO A 567 19.41 -10.24 -8.58
CA PRO A 567 19.36 -8.80 -8.79
C PRO A 567 18.78 -8.38 -10.15
N SER A 568 18.73 -9.28 -11.15
CA SER A 568 18.39 -8.96 -12.54
C SER A 568 17.45 -9.99 -13.18
N THR A 569 16.69 -9.55 -14.19
CA THR A 569 15.76 -10.41 -14.97
C THR A 569 16.49 -11.51 -15.74
N ALA A 570 17.65 -11.20 -16.32
CA ALA A 570 18.47 -12.15 -17.07
C ALA A 570 19.00 -13.29 -16.18
N GLU A 571 19.39 -13.00 -14.94
CA GLU A 571 19.82 -14.03 -13.98
C GLU A 571 18.67 -14.97 -13.60
N TYR A 572 17.42 -14.48 -13.51
CA TYR A 572 16.26 -15.36 -13.30
C TYR A 572 16.04 -16.33 -14.43
N ALA A 573 16.00 -15.79 -15.66
CA ALA A 573 15.77 -16.62 -16.83
C ALA A 573 16.86 -17.70 -16.91
N LYS A 574 18.11 -17.35 -16.62
CA LYS A 574 19.23 -18.30 -16.54
C LYS A 574 19.03 -19.35 -15.45
N ALA A 575 18.69 -18.96 -14.23
CA ALA A 575 18.52 -19.87 -13.09
C ALA A 575 17.31 -20.81 -13.25
N LEU A 576 16.22 -20.34 -13.87
CA LEU A 576 15.05 -21.16 -14.20
C LEU A 576 15.37 -22.15 -15.33
N ASN A 577 16.06 -21.70 -16.39
CA ASN A 577 16.44 -22.53 -17.52
C ASN A 577 17.48 -23.60 -17.13
N SER A 578 18.43 -23.26 -16.25
CA SER A 578 19.41 -24.21 -15.71
C SER A 578 18.82 -25.18 -14.68
N LYS A 579 17.56 -24.98 -14.26
CA LYS A 579 16.88 -25.73 -13.19
C LYS A 579 17.58 -25.62 -11.83
N GLU A 580 18.36 -24.56 -11.62
CA GLU A 580 18.91 -24.21 -10.31
C GLU A 580 17.79 -23.91 -9.31
N ILE A 581 16.74 -23.24 -9.81
CA ILE A 581 15.52 -22.95 -9.06
C ILE A 581 14.31 -23.56 -9.78
N ALA A 582 13.35 -24.02 -8.98
CA ALA A 582 12.14 -24.64 -9.48
C ALA A 582 11.06 -23.63 -9.90
N GLY A 583 11.14 -22.41 -9.38
CA GLY A 583 10.22 -21.32 -9.69
C GLY A 583 10.61 -20.02 -8.99
N ILE A 584 9.98 -18.94 -9.43
CA ILE A 584 10.21 -17.57 -8.91
C ILE A 584 8.90 -16.91 -8.54
N PHE A 585 8.92 -16.14 -7.46
CA PHE A 585 7.80 -15.30 -7.07
C PHE A 585 8.02 -13.87 -7.56
N LEU A 586 7.04 -13.37 -8.32
CA LEU A 586 6.98 -12.00 -8.81
C LEU A 586 5.61 -11.40 -8.52
N GLU A 587 5.57 -10.10 -8.26
CA GLU A 587 4.32 -9.34 -8.24
C GLU A 587 3.67 -9.37 -9.64
N VAL A 588 2.34 -9.38 -9.70
CA VAL A 588 1.57 -9.53 -10.95
C VAL A 588 2.00 -8.54 -12.04
N PRO A 589 2.19 -7.23 -11.76
CA PRO A 589 2.63 -6.28 -12.78
C PRO A 589 4.01 -6.64 -13.35
N SER A 590 4.96 -6.99 -12.48
CA SER A 590 6.30 -7.45 -12.86
C SER A 590 6.28 -8.78 -13.62
N ALA A 591 5.37 -9.69 -13.25
CA ALA A 591 5.17 -10.95 -13.95
C ALA A 591 4.66 -10.75 -15.38
N LYS A 592 3.80 -9.75 -15.64
CA LYS A 592 3.34 -9.43 -17.01
C LYS A 592 4.52 -9.06 -17.91
N VAL A 593 5.41 -8.17 -17.46
CA VAL A 593 6.61 -7.78 -18.22
C VAL A 593 7.56 -8.97 -18.41
N PHE A 594 7.83 -9.74 -17.35
CA PHE A 594 8.71 -10.90 -17.45
C PHE A 594 8.20 -11.95 -18.45
N LEU A 595 6.90 -12.25 -18.43
CA LEU A 595 6.30 -13.20 -19.36
C LEU A 595 6.20 -12.65 -20.79
N ALA A 596 6.13 -11.33 -20.96
CA ALA A 596 6.23 -10.72 -22.29
C ALA A 596 7.65 -10.88 -22.85
N GLN A 597 8.69 -10.63 -22.04
CA GLN A 597 10.09 -10.80 -22.42
C GLN A 597 10.44 -12.27 -22.74
N TYR A 598 9.94 -13.21 -21.95
CA TYR A 598 10.27 -14.65 -22.04
C TYR A 598 9.04 -15.51 -22.37
N CYS A 599 8.34 -15.13 -23.42
CA CYS A 599 7.01 -15.64 -23.77
C CYS A 599 6.94 -17.14 -24.09
N LYS A 600 8.06 -17.77 -24.51
CA LYS A 600 8.12 -19.20 -24.88
C LYS A 600 8.65 -20.10 -23.76
N SER A 601 9.42 -19.55 -22.83
CA SER A 601 10.16 -20.33 -21.82
C SER A 601 9.40 -20.52 -20.51
N PHE A 602 8.59 -19.53 -20.11
CA PHE A 602 7.96 -19.50 -18.78
C PHE A 602 6.46 -19.25 -18.81
N ILE A 603 5.78 -19.69 -17.75
CA ILE A 603 4.34 -19.52 -17.56
C ILE A 603 4.03 -19.29 -16.07
N LYS A 604 3.01 -18.50 -15.77
CA LYS A 604 2.50 -18.31 -14.41
C LYS A 604 1.59 -19.47 -13.97
N THR A 605 1.60 -19.80 -12.68
CA THR A 605 0.60 -20.66 -12.07
C THR A 605 -0.74 -19.93 -11.90
N GLU A 606 -1.85 -20.68 -11.82
CA GLU A 606 -3.19 -20.11 -11.65
C GLU A 606 -3.39 -19.40 -10.30
N LYS A 607 -2.68 -19.84 -9.26
CA LYS A 607 -2.85 -19.29 -7.92
C LYS A 607 -2.08 -17.98 -7.75
N THR A 608 -2.82 -16.91 -7.44
CA THR A 608 -2.28 -15.61 -7.02
C THR A 608 -2.34 -15.47 -5.50
N PHE A 609 -1.27 -14.98 -4.89
CA PHE A 609 -1.21 -14.68 -3.46
C PHE A 609 -1.39 -13.18 -3.27
N LYS A 610 -2.33 -12.76 -2.41
CA LYS A 610 -2.68 -11.34 -2.27
C LYS A 610 -1.56 -10.54 -1.62
N ASP A 611 -1.31 -9.35 -2.16
CA ASP A 611 -0.53 -8.26 -1.58
C ASP A 611 -1.32 -6.94 -1.66
N GLY A 612 -0.66 -5.80 -1.43
CA GLY A 612 -1.29 -4.48 -1.50
C GLY A 612 -1.28 -3.80 -2.88
N GLY A 613 -0.63 -4.36 -3.90
CA GLY A 613 -0.41 -3.71 -5.21
C GLY A 613 0.51 -2.49 -5.14
N TYR A 614 0.78 -1.86 -6.29
CA TYR A 614 1.58 -0.63 -6.33
C TYR A 614 0.73 0.60 -6.03
N GLY A 615 1.25 1.45 -5.16
CA GLY A 615 0.63 2.73 -4.78
C GLY A 615 1.67 3.81 -4.57
N PHE A 616 1.22 5.07 -4.60
CA PHE A 616 2.08 6.22 -4.30
C PHE A 616 2.06 6.49 -2.80
N ALA A 617 3.23 6.76 -2.22
CA ALA A 617 3.34 7.04 -0.80
C ALA A 617 3.43 8.56 -0.57
N PHE A 618 2.73 9.04 0.45
CA PHE A 618 2.70 10.45 0.85
C PHE A 618 2.97 10.56 2.34
N GLU A 619 3.31 11.76 2.80
CA GLU A 619 3.36 12.06 4.23
C GLU A 619 2.08 11.60 4.97
N LYS A 620 2.25 11.22 6.23
CA LYS A 620 1.14 10.86 7.11
C LYS A 620 0.10 11.98 7.15
N GLU A 621 -1.17 11.60 7.01
CA GLU A 621 -2.31 12.52 7.01
C GLU A 621 -2.26 13.57 5.88
N PHE A 622 -1.66 13.21 4.72
CA PHE A 622 -1.56 14.10 3.56
C PHE A 622 -2.93 14.67 3.16
N PRO A 623 -3.16 16.00 3.26
CA PRO A 623 -4.50 16.58 3.18
C PRO A 623 -5.27 16.30 1.88
N ARG A 624 -4.54 16.12 0.77
CA ARG A 624 -5.10 15.91 -0.58
C ARG A 624 -5.02 14.47 -1.08
N LEU A 625 -4.69 13.52 -0.20
CA LEU A 625 -4.72 12.10 -0.55
C LEU A 625 -6.09 11.66 -1.12
N PRO A 626 -7.25 12.15 -0.61
CA PRO A 626 -8.55 11.84 -1.20
C PRO A 626 -8.70 12.32 -2.65
N ASP A 627 -8.15 13.50 -2.98
CA ASP A 627 -8.21 14.06 -4.34
C ASP A 627 -7.36 13.23 -5.31
N ILE A 628 -6.19 12.78 -4.87
CA ILE A 628 -5.31 11.89 -5.64
C ILE A 628 -5.98 10.52 -5.85
N ASN A 629 -6.62 9.96 -4.82
CA ASN A 629 -7.36 8.70 -4.96
C ASN A 629 -8.52 8.85 -5.97
N LYS A 630 -9.23 9.97 -5.93
CA LYS A 630 -10.26 10.30 -6.93
C LYS A 630 -9.67 10.42 -8.34
N ALA A 631 -8.49 11.02 -8.48
CA ALA A 631 -7.79 11.12 -9.75
C ALA A 631 -7.38 9.75 -10.30
N ILE A 632 -6.84 8.84 -9.47
CA ILE A 632 -6.48 7.48 -9.87
C ILE A 632 -7.71 6.70 -10.34
N MET A 633 -8.84 6.82 -9.62
CA MET A 633 -10.11 6.22 -10.05
C MET A 633 -10.55 6.78 -11.41
N ASN A 634 -10.46 8.09 -11.63
CA ASN A 634 -10.79 8.72 -12.91
C ASN A 634 -9.89 8.22 -14.06
N ILE A 635 -8.56 8.11 -13.84
CA ILE A 635 -7.62 7.59 -14.86
C ILE A 635 -7.93 6.13 -15.20
N THR A 636 -8.43 5.36 -14.24
CA THR A 636 -8.86 3.97 -14.43
C THR A 636 -10.17 3.90 -15.24
N GLU A 637 -11.18 4.66 -14.84
CA GLU A 637 -12.51 4.68 -15.47
C GLU A 637 -12.52 5.31 -16.87
N SER A 638 -11.66 6.30 -17.11
CA SER A 638 -11.49 6.93 -18.43
C SER A 638 -10.75 6.06 -19.45
N GLY A 639 -10.18 4.92 -19.03
CA GLY A 639 -9.35 4.05 -19.88
C GLY A 639 -7.93 4.56 -20.10
N LYS A 640 -7.55 5.72 -19.52
CA LYS A 640 -6.20 6.27 -19.66
C LYS A 640 -5.14 5.37 -19.02
N LEU A 641 -5.47 4.70 -17.91
CA LEU A 641 -4.60 3.71 -17.27
C LEU A 641 -4.25 2.56 -18.23
N LEU A 642 -5.25 2.05 -18.95
CA LEU A 642 -5.10 0.96 -19.92
C LEU A 642 -4.23 1.41 -21.11
N GLU A 643 -4.40 2.64 -21.58
CA GLU A 643 -3.56 3.23 -22.64
C GLU A 643 -2.08 3.28 -22.21
N LEU A 644 -1.82 3.73 -20.98
CA LEU A 644 -0.47 3.75 -20.42
C LEU A 644 0.09 2.34 -20.20
N GLU A 645 -0.72 1.39 -19.73
CA GLU A 645 -0.29 -0.01 -19.55
C GLU A 645 0.07 -0.64 -20.90
N ASN A 646 -0.74 -0.41 -21.94
CA ASN A 646 -0.44 -0.91 -23.28
C ASN A 646 0.85 -0.32 -23.85
N LYS A 647 1.08 0.98 -23.63
CA LYS A 647 2.24 1.70 -24.16
C LYS A 647 3.57 1.31 -23.51
N TYR A 648 3.56 0.99 -22.22
CA TYR A 648 4.79 0.74 -21.45
C TYR A 648 5.01 -0.73 -21.08
N ILE A 649 3.95 -1.55 -20.96
CA ILE A 649 4.03 -2.94 -20.48
C ILE A 649 3.72 -3.94 -21.61
N ASN A 650 2.61 -3.75 -22.34
CA ASN A 650 2.17 -4.75 -23.34
C ASN A 650 2.87 -4.61 -24.72
N SER A 651 3.64 -3.54 -24.93
CA SER A 651 4.43 -3.31 -26.14
C SER A 651 5.78 -4.05 -26.14
N GLU A 652 6.09 -4.81 -25.09
CA GLU A 652 7.38 -5.48 -24.96
C GLU A 652 7.49 -6.64 -25.96
N GLU A 653 8.59 -6.66 -26.71
CA GLU A 653 8.88 -7.73 -27.67
C GLU A 653 9.48 -8.95 -26.96
N CYS A 654 9.11 -10.14 -27.44
CA CYS A 654 9.60 -11.39 -26.87
C CYS A 654 11.06 -11.62 -27.27
N VAL A 655 11.96 -11.63 -26.27
CA VAL A 655 13.40 -11.82 -26.42
C VAL A 655 13.74 -13.27 -26.78
N ASP A 656 12.89 -14.22 -26.39
CA ASP A 656 13.01 -15.65 -26.76
C ASP A 656 12.66 -15.93 -28.24
N ALA A 657 12.56 -14.90 -29.10
CA ALA A 657 12.33 -15.08 -30.52
C ALA A 657 13.41 -15.95 -31.20
N ASP A 658 14.67 -15.81 -30.79
CA ASP A 658 15.83 -16.40 -31.49
C ASP A 658 16.40 -17.70 -30.87
N SER A 659 15.99 -18.08 -29.65
CA SER A 659 16.70 -19.11 -28.86
C SER A 659 16.07 -20.50 -28.87
N ILE A 660 14.83 -20.62 -29.29
CA ILE A 660 14.18 -21.90 -29.55
C ILE A 660 13.87 -21.84 -31.04
N PRO A 661 14.49 -22.68 -31.89
CA PRO A 661 14.00 -22.86 -33.25
C PRO A 661 12.50 -23.06 -33.09
N GLU A 662 11.68 -22.35 -33.87
CA GLU A 662 10.33 -22.83 -34.09
C GLU A 662 10.51 -24.31 -34.47
N GLU A 663 10.32 -25.22 -33.51
CA GLU A 663 10.06 -26.60 -33.82
C GLU A 663 8.71 -26.46 -34.47
N ASP A 664 8.77 -26.29 -35.79
CA ASP A 664 7.65 -26.31 -36.69
C ASP A 664 6.68 -27.34 -36.13
N ALA A 665 5.40 -27.03 -36.18
CA ALA A 665 4.32 -27.98 -35.90
C ALA A 665 4.33 -29.22 -36.84
N SER A 666 5.48 -29.54 -37.46
CA SER A 666 5.83 -30.73 -38.18
C SER A 666 5.89 -31.95 -37.25
N ILE A 667 5.25 -33.02 -37.68
CA ILE A 667 5.21 -34.26 -36.94
C ILE A 667 6.50 -35.03 -37.23
N GLY A 668 7.46 -35.00 -36.30
CA GLY A 668 8.74 -35.69 -36.45
C GLY A 668 8.66 -37.23 -36.37
N LEU A 669 9.69 -37.93 -36.86
CA LEU A 669 9.85 -39.39 -36.82
C LEU A 669 9.67 -39.99 -35.42
N ASN A 670 10.07 -39.26 -34.39
CA ASN A 670 9.94 -39.68 -32.99
C ASN A 670 8.49 -39.91 -32.57
N SER A 671 7.51 -39.31 -33.24
CA SER A 671 6.08 -39.46 -32.91
C SER A 671 5.49 -40.82 -33.28
N PHE A 672 6.05 -41.46 -34.31
CA PHE A 672 5.56 -42.73 -34.86
C PHE A 672 6.62 -43.82 -34.94
N SER A 673 7.81 -43.58 -34.38
CA SER A 673 8.94 -44.53 -34.39
C SER A 673 8.54 -45.93 -33.88
N ILE A 674 7.71 -46.02 -32.84
CA ILE A 674 7.21 -47.31 -32.32
C ILE A 674 6.35 -48.05 -33.36
N LEU A 675 5.50 -47.34 -34.11
CA LEU A 675 4.69 -47.96 -35.16
C LEU A 675 5.56 -48.47 -36.30
N PHE A 676 6.57 -47.69 -36.72
CA PHE A 676 7.53 -48.12 -37.74
C PHE A 676 8.40 -49.29 -37.27
N ALA A 677 8.83 -49.29 -36.01
CA ALA A 677 9.57 -50.40 -35.42
C ALA A 677 8.70 -51.67 -35.35
N LEU A 678 7.42 -51.54 -34.97
CA LEU A 678 6.48 -52.66 -34.90
C LEU A 678 6.24 -53.29 -36.28
N THR A 679 6.02 -52.48 -37.31
CA THR A 679 5.83 -52.99 -38.69
C THR A 679 7.11 -53.61 -39.23
N GLY A 680 8.27 -52.98 -38.98
CA GLY A 680 9.58 -53.51 -39.35
C GLY A 680 9.86 -54.86 -38.69
N CYS A 681 9.66 -54.97 -37.37
CA CYS A 681 9.86 -56.23 -36.63
C CYS A 681 8.89 -57.33 -37.09
N THR A 682 7.61 -57.02 -37.25
CA THR A 682 6.61 -58.04 -37.63
C THR A 682 6.81 -58.54 -39.06
N SER A 683 7.11 -57.65 -40.01
CA SER A 683 7.39 -58.02 -41.41
C SER A 683 8.69 -58.81 -41.56
N THR A 684 9.76 -58.43 -40.85
CA THR A 684 11.03 -59.18 -40.84
C THR A 684 10.89 -60.56 -40.21
N ILE A 685 10.12 -60.69 -39.12
CA ILE A 685 9.80 -62.00 -38.52
C ILE A 685 8.98 -62.84 -39.50
N ALA A 686 7.97 -62.27 -40.15
CA ALA A 686 7.15 -62.97 -41.14
C ALA A 686 7.98 -63.46 -42.34
N LEU A 687 8.85 -62.60 -42.86
CA LEU A 687 9.80 -62.93 -43.92
C LEU A 687 10.76 -64.04 -43.46
N GLY A 688 11.32 -63.92 -42.25
CA GLY A 688 12.20 -64.92 -41.65
C GLY A 688 11.52 -66.28 -41.52
N VAL A 689 10.28 -66.33 -41.03
CA VAL A 689 9.49 -67.56 -40.94
C VAL A 689 9.19 -68.13 -42.32
N TYR A 690 8.85 -67.29 -43.30
CA TYR A 690 8.61 -67.72 -44.68
C TYR A 690 9.86 -68.33 -45.30
N VAL A 691 11.00 -67.64 -45.21
CA VAL A 691 12.30 -68.09 -45.72
C VAL A 691 12.72 -69.39 -45.03
N VAL A 692 12.62 -69.48 -43.70
CA VAL A 692 12.91 -70.70 -42.94
C VAL A 692 12.01 -71.85 -43.38
N ARG A 693 10.70 -71.63 -43.56
CA ARG A 693 9.78 -72.66 -44.07
C ARG A 693 10.12 -73.07 -45.51
N TYR A 694 10.44 -72.12 -46.37
CA TYR A 694 10.83 -72.37 -47.75
C TYR A 694 12.10 -73.23 -47.81
N PHE A 695 13.15 -72.86 -47.07
CA PHE A 695 14.39 -73.64 -47.00
C PHE A 695 14.20 -75.02 -46.34
N LEU A 696 13.34 -75.13 -45.31
CA LEU A 696 13.00 -76.42 -44.67
C LEU A 696 12.20 -77.37 -45.58
N ILE A 697 11.51 -76.85 -46.61
CA ILE A 697 10.70 -77.61 -47.57
C ILE A 697 11.48 -77.88 -48.87
N SER A 698 12.27 -76.92 -49.35
CA SER A 698 13.04 -77.00 -50.61
C SER A 698 14.24 -77.96 -50.55
N LEU A 699 14.86 -78.16 -49.38
CA LEU A 699 16.06 -79.00 -49.24
C LEU A 699 15.79 -80.26 -48.36
N PRO A 700 15.34 -81.39 -48.94
CA PRO A 700 15.08 -82.61 -48.17
C PRO A 700 16.34 -83.19 -47.49
N LYS A 701 17.54 -82.88 -47.99
CA LYS A 701 18.82 -83.40 -47.44
C LYS A 701 19.32 -82.72 -46.16
N GLN A 702 18.80 -81.55 -45.76
CA GLN A 702 19.27 -80.80 -44.57
C GLN A 702 18.41 -80.97 -43.30
N ARG A 703 17.30 -81.74 -43.36
CA ARG A 703 16.47 -82.07 -42.17
C ARG A 703 17.25 -82.71 -41.02
N ILE A 704 18.38 -83.36 -41.31
CA ILE A 704 19.24 -84.02 -40.32
C ILE A 704 20.10 -83.00 -39.55
N LEU A 705 20.62 -81.99 -40.25
CA LEU A 705 21.53 -80.99 -39.67
C LEU A 705 20.79 -79.98 -38.78
N PHE A 706 19.58 -79.58 -39.18
CA PHE A 706 18.73 -78.70 -38.35
C PHE A 706 18.19 -79.42 -37.10
N ARG A 707 17.89 -80.73 -37.19
CA ARG A 707 17.56 -81.56 -36.01
C ARG A 707 18.76 -81.73 -35.08
N ALA A 708 19.98 -81.80 -35.60
CA ALA A 708 21.21 -81.83 -34.82
C ALA A 708 21.46 -80.49 -34.10
N PHE A 709 21.25 -79.36 -34.79
CA PHE A 709 21.39 -78.03 -34.20
C PHE A 709 20.32 -77.74 -33.14
N ALA A 710 19.06 -78.10 -33.39
CA ALA A 710 17.97 -77.97 -32.41
C ALA A 710 18.14 -78.90 -31.19
N LYS A 711 18.80 -80.06 -31.35
CA LYS A 711 19.22 -80.91 -30.21
C LYS A 711 20.34 -80.24 -29.41
N ARG A 712 21.33 -79.63 -30.08
CA ARG A 712 22.43 -78.89 -29.43
C ARG A 712 21.93 -77.67 -28.66
N TRP A 713 20.96 -76.93 -29.21
CA TRP A 713 20.36 -75.77 -28.54
C TRP A 713 19.46 -76.17 -27.35
N ARG A 714 18.72 -77.29 -27.45
CA ARG A 714 17.99 -77.84 -26.30
C ARG A 714 18.92 -78.25 -25.15
N HIS A 715 20.12 -78.71 -25.48
CA HIS A 715 21.12 -79.08 -24.47
C HIS A 715 21.70 -77.84 -23.77
N TYR A 716 21.94 -76.75 -24.52
CA TYR A 716 22.41 -75.47 -23.99
C TYR A 716 21.35 -74.78 -23.10
N ARG A 717 20.07 -74.84 -23.49
CA ARG A 717 18.97 -74.27 -22.69
C ARG A 717 18.75 -75.00 -21.36
N ARG A 718 18.97 -76.33 -21.33
CA ARG A 718 18.91 -77.14 -20.10
C ARG A 718 20.02 -76.82 -19.11
N GLN A 719 21.20 -76.38 -19.59
CA GLN A 719 22.29 -75.92 -18.71
C GLN A 719 21.98 -74.56 -18.06
N LEU A 720 21.25 -73.68 -18.75
CA LEU A 720 20.82 -72.38 -18.17
C LEU A 720 19.70 -72.54 -17.13
N SER A 721 18.79 -73.52 -17.27
CA SER A 721 17.74 -73.80 -16.28
C SER A 721 18.23 -74.56 -15.04
N ALA A 722 19.37 -75.26 -15.12
CA ALA A 722 19.94 -76.00 -13.98
C ALA A 722 20.74 -75.11 -13.00
N ARG A 723 20.94 -73.83 -13.32
CA ARG A 723 21.73 -72.88 -12.51
C ARG A 723 20.90 -71.98 -11.57
N VAL A 724 19.58 -72.18 -11.47
CA VAL A 724 18.66 -71.28 -10.74
C VAL A 724 17.87 -71.97 -9.60
N ILE A 725 18.19 -73.21 -9.21
CA ILE A 725 17.55 -73.84 -8.05
C ILE A 725 18.61 -74.45 -7.12
N SER A 726 19.15 -73.66 -6.19
CA SER A 726 19.60 -74.12 -4.86
C SER A 726 20.13 -72.98 -3.98
N VAL A 727 19.27 -72.05 -3.52
CA VAL A 727 19.53 -71.26 -2.29
C VAL A 727 18.18 -70.96 -1.62
N GLU A 728 17.80 -71.73 -0.59
CA GLU A 728 16.90 -71.36 0.53
C GLU A 728 16.93 -72.54 1.56
N ASN A 729 17.85 -72.57 2.55
CA ASN A 729 17.70 -72.20 3.99
C ASN A 729 16.87 -73.20 4.87
N PRO A 730 16.94 -73.27 6.23
CA PRO A 730 18.00 -73.03 7.25
C PRO A 730 18.12 -74.16 8.33
N ARG A 731 19.19 -74.15 9.18
CA ARG A 731 19.18 -74.31 10.68
C ARG A 731 20.59 -74.51 11.28
N ASN A 732 20.90 -73.71 12.32
CA ASN A 732 22.09 -73.62 13.21
C ASN A 732 22.16 -74.75 14.28
N PRO A 733 23.09 -74.71 15.29
CA PRO A 733 24.58 -74.71 15.37
C PRO A 733 25.04 -75.90 16.30
N PRO A 734 26.19 -75.95 17.03
CA PRO A 734 27.43 -75.13 17.11
C PRO A 734 28.77 -75.94 17.06
N ASP A 735 29.90 -75.25 16.90
CA ASP A 735 31.07 -75.28 17.82
C ASP A 735 32.37 -74.72 17.17
N ASP A 736 33.00 -73.84 17.95
CA ASP A 736 34.25 -73.08 17.80
C ASP A 736 35.51 -74.00 17.86
N PRO A 737 36.77 -73.51 17.89
CA PRO A 737 37.43 -72.34 17.28
C PRO A 737 38.68 -72.76 16.46
N TYR A 738 39.26 -71.85 15.66
CA TYR A 738 40.71 -71.54 15.68
C TYR A 738 41.13 -70.46 14.66
N TRP A 739 41.61 -69.34 15.24
CA TRP A 739 42.68 -68.39 14.85
C TRP A 739 42.75 -67.84 13.40
N GLU A 740 42.52 -66.53 13.24
CA GLU A 740 43.52 -65.43 13.06
C GLU A 740 43.93 -65.23 11.58
N ALA A 741 43.57 -64.13 10.91
CA ALA A 741 44.02 -62.74 11.06
C ALA A 741 45.05 -62.35 9.99
N ARG A 742 44.67 -61.35 9.17
CA ARG A 742 45.45 -60.17 8.68
C ARG A 742 44.76 -59.66 7.41
N HIS A 743 44.24 -58.42 7.41
CA HIS A 743 44.98 -57.19 7.07
C HIS A 743 45.71 -57.33 5.72
N SER A 744 45.62 -56.44 4.74
CA SER A 744 45.02 -55.11 4.61
C SER A 744 45.51 -54.51 3.28
N PHE A 745 44.67 -53.70 2.64
CA PHE A 745 45.04 -52.44 1.96
C PHE A 745 45.77 -52.39 0.61
N SER A 746 45.43 -51.28 -0.08
CA SER A 746 46.13 -50.49 -1.12
C SER A 746 46.16 -51.06 -2.55
N THR A 747 45.47 -50.50 -3.56
CA THR A 747 45.42 -49.15 -4.21
C THR A 747 46.39 -48.96 -5.37
N VAL A 748 45.96 -48.13 -6.34
CA VAL A 748 46.73 -47.39 -7.39
C VAL A 748 46.99 -48.22 -8.66
N SER A 749 46.21 -48.01 -9.73
CA SER A 749 46.26 -46.96 -10.79
C SER A 749 47.39 -47.17 -11.81
N ASP A 750 46.96 -47.24 -13.08
CA ASP A 750 47.50 -46.56 -14.26
C ASP A 750 47.37 -47.46 -15.50
N ILE A 751 46.78 -46.91 -16.56
CA ILE A 751 47.39 -46.75 -17.89
C ILE A 751 46.30 -46.29 -18.86
N GLU A 752 46.54 -45.10 -19.39
CA GLU A 752 45.86 -44.45 -20.51
C GLU A 752 46.55 -44.83 -21.84
N SER A 753 45.81 -44.61 -22.94
CA SER A 753 46.26 -44.30 -24.31
C SER A 753 46.16 -45.37 -25.42
N LEU A 754 45.76 -44.83 -26.59
CA LEU A 754 45.61 -45.39 -27.95
C LEU A 754 44.25 -46.10 -28.20
N GLU A 755 43.49 -45.79 -29.25
CA GLU A 755 43.84 -45.24 -30.55
C GLU A 755 42.58 -44.71 -31.27
N ASP A 756 42.78 -43.67 -32.07
CA ASP A 756 41.81 -42.92 -32.85
C ASP A 756 41.54 -43.55 -34.24
N ASN A 757 40.38 -43.21 -34.80
CA ASN A 757 40.01 -43.18 -36.22
C ASN A 757 39.73 -44.49 -36.98
N LEU A 758 38.50 -44.59 -37.52
CA LEU A 758 38.22 -44.79 -38.95
C LEU A 758 36.70 -44.74 -39.23
N GLU A 759 36.26 -43.61 -39.76
CA GLU A 759 35.13 -43.49 -40.70
C GLU A 759 35.71 -43.63 -42.14
N PRO A 760 34.92 -43.97 -43.18
CA PRO A 760 33.65 -43.33 -43.53
C PRO A 760 32.43 -44.26 -43.67
#